data_AF-A0A7L5FJ50-F1
#
_entry.id   AF-A0A7L5FJ50-F1
#
_cell.length_a   1.000
_cell.length_b   1.000
_cell.length_c   1.000
_cell.angle_alpha   90.00
_cell.angle_beta   90.00
_cell.angle_gamma   90.00
#
_symmetry.space_group_name_H-M   'P 1'
#
loop_
_entity.id
_entity.type
_entity.pdbx_description
1 polymer ?
#
loop_
_entity_poly.entity_id
_entity_poly.type
_entity_poly.pdbx_seq_one_letter_code
_entity_poly.pdbx_strand_id
1 'polypeptide(L)'
;MVFAFCCFAFAKAQQQKTIQLQNSTKADHLQTQESKPTSRPKIGLVLSGGGAKGLAHIGTLKIIDSLGIKVDYVAGTSMGAIVGSLYASGYTGKQIDSIFNIIDFDKIISDDIPRNSKTYYERRSNERYAVTLPFKDFKVLLPSSLSKGQNIYDLLSRLLAHVKDIDDFSKLPIPFLCIATDITTGEEVVLDSGYLPKAVNASGALPSLFAPVDIDGQLLIDGGVTDNYPIDKLKERGMDLIIGVDVQEDLKSLQELRGALDILSQINNFRTINDMKVKAPKTDVYIAPDIAAYTVVSFDQGREIIQKGEEAAREHADQLKSLVFDNYSRPELIVKTADSIYLNEINVKGNKNYTRAFIVGRFKVKTPGMVAYKDLSSGINNLQATDNFAKINYEIITDDDGSILEIDLVESDARNYLRLGLHYDELLRSAALINLARKNVFFDNDIISADAIIGDNLRYNFDYYIDKGRYWSIGLHSEFINFEQNVNAAFVEDVIDITSLSVNSLRIKYRDWTQQAFLQTRINKSVNFVAGIEVKSLHIFTETLSTGDPTNDTTDFSNGSMGSFYGKVLVDSYDNALFPSSGWKIESDFHLYAFNTEFGERFKEFSMAQVEVGHAQRFGNFTIRGNAHLGITVGDTDNSSMDFFLGGYGSRRINNLIPFYGYDFISMSGGSLIKVLFEADYEVFKKNHVVFSANFASTQDNLFEQRDWFSNARYTGYAVGYGIETFLGPLELKYSFSPQQKDGQVFVNIGFKF
;
A
#
# COMPACT_ATOMS: atom_id res chain seq x y z
N MET A 1 -92.31 27.70 20.93
CA MET A 1 -92.82 27.11 22.19
C MET A 1 -93.01 25.62 21.93
N VAL A 2 -92.01 24.80 22.34
CA VAL A 2 -92.09 23.47 23.03
C VAL A 2 -93.33 22.61 22.70
N PHE A 3 -93.32 21.32 22.34
CA PHE A 3 -92.34 20.22 22.27
C PHE A 3 -93.06 19.02 21.58
N ALA A 4 -92.36 18.16 20.82
CA ALA A 4 -92.64 16.71 20.74
C ALA A 4 -91.50 15.96 20.01
N PHE A 5 -90.87 15.01 20.72
CA PHE A 5 -89.77 14.08 20.39
C PHE A 5 -90.27 12.88 19.51
N CYS A 6 -89.59 12.34 18.48
CA CYS A 6 -88.31 11.55 18.39
C CYS A 6 -88.31 10.23 19.21
N CYS A 7 -87.85 9.03 18.80
CA CYS A 7 -87.20 8.37 17.62
C CYS A 7 -87.28 6.83 17.90
N PHE A 8 -87.62 5.93 16.97
CA PHE A 8 -86.81 5.19 15.96
C PHE A 8 -85.64 4.26 16.40
N ALA A 9 -85.85 2.96 16.08
CA ALA A 9 -84.95 1.87 15.65
C ALA A 9 -83.93 1.21 16.60
N PHE A 10 -83.97 -0.13 16.71
CA PHE A 10 -82.88 -1.08 16.36
C PHE A 10 -83.29 -2.58 16.54
N ALA A 11 -82.81 -3.43 15.60
CA ALA A 11 -82.48 -4.87 15.74
C ALA A 11 -83.55 -5.97 15.88
N LYS A 12 -83.55 -6.93 14.93
CA LYS A 12 -83.38 -8.40 15.12
C LYS A 12 -83.50 -9.14 13.78
N ALA A 13 -82.42 -9.79 13.33
CA ALA A 13 -82.16 -11.24 13.45
C ALA A 13 -83.13 -12.09 12.60
N GLN A 14 -82.72 -12.51 11.40
CA GLN A 14 -82.04 -13.78 11.09
C GLN A 14 -82.90 -15.05 11.32
N GLN A 15 -82.96 -15.82 10.23
CA GLN A 15 -83.10 -17.28 10.13
C GLN A 15 -84.47 -17.91 9.85
N GLN A 16 -84.50 -18.47 8.64
CA GLN A 16 -84.90 -19.86 8.31
C GLN A 16 -86.42 -20.12 8.22
N LYS A 17 -86.97 -20.81 7.22
CA LYS A 17 -86.40 -21.73 6.22
C LYS A 17 -87.52 -22.16 5.26
N THR A 18 -87.15 -22.45 4.00
CA THR A 18 -87.82 -23.42 3.10
C THR A 18 -89.16 -22.92 2.50
N ILE A 19 -89.37 -22.87 1.17
CA ILE A 19 -89.56 -24.02 0.28
C ILE A 19 -89.47 -23.55 -1.19
N GLN A 20 -88.86 -24.40 -2.01
CA GLN A 20 -88.81 -24.37 -3.47
C GLN A 20 -90.18 -24.11 -4.12
N LEU A 21 -90.24 -23.39 -5.25
CA LEU A 21 -90.72 -23.94 -6.53
C LEU A 21 -90.65 -22.89 -7.65
N GLN A 22 -89.94 -23.26 -8.72
CA GLN A 22 -90.31 -23.11 -10.13
C GLN A 22 -90.81 -21.74 -10.64
N ASN A 23 -89.93 -21.06 -11.38
CA ASN A 23 -90.19 -20.82 -12.80
C ASN A 23 -88.92 -20.41 -13.55
N SER A 24 -88.48 -21.30 -14.43
CA SER A 24 -87.54 -21.07 -15.51
C SER A 24 -88.17 -20.22 -16.62
N THR A 25 -87.47 -19.21 -17.13
CA THR A 25 -87.14 -19.12 -18.57
C THR A 25 -86.13 -18.01 -18.89
N LYS A 26 -85.03 -18.44 -19.53
CA LYS A 26 -84.16 -17.75 -20.53
C LYS A 26 -83.36 -16.53 -20.05
N ALA A 27 -82.08 -16.69 -19.69
CA ALA A 27 -80.90 -16.93 -20.54
C ALA A 27 -80.30 -15.63 -21.09
N ASP A 28 -79.28 -15.14 -20.40
CA ASP A 28 -78.10 -14.55 -21.04
C ASP A 28 -76.87 -14.99 -20.23
N HIS A 29 -75.94 -15.65 -20.93
CA HIS A 29 -74.70 -16.15 -20.35
C HIS A 29 -73.70 -14.98 -20.26
N LEU A 30 -73.43 -14.50 -19.05
CA LEU A 30 -72.22 -13.75 -18.75
C LEU A 30 -71.34 -14.60 -17.82
N GLN A 31 -70.33 -15.21 -18.44
CA GLN A 31 -69.17 -15.76 -17.75
C GLN A 31 -68.52 -14.64 -16.94
N THR A 32 -68.46 -14.82 -15.63
CA THR A 32 -67.54 -14.09 -14.76
C THR A 32 -66.11 -14.46 -15.15
N GLN A 33 -65.47 -13.58 -15.91
CA GLN A 33 -64.02 -13.56 -16.04
C GLN A 33 -63.43 -13.15 -14.68
N GLU A 34 -62.74 -14.09 -14.04
CA GLU A 34 -61.74 -13.75 -13.03
C GLU A 34 -60.67 -12.88 -13.72
N SER A 35 -60.62 -11.61 -13.34
CA SER A 35 -59.59 -10.67 -13.79
C SER A 35 -58.22 -11.13 -13.24
N LYS A 36 -57.42 -11.80 -14.06
CA LYS A 36 -55.98 -11.97 -13.81
C LYS A 36 -55.34 -10.59 -13.62
N PRO A 37 -54.41 -10.40 -12.66
CA PRO A 37 -53.64 -9.16 -12.56
C PRO A 37 -52.93 -8.90 -13.89
N THR A 38 -53.09 -7.69 -14.43
CA THR A 38 -52.59 -7.29 -15.75
C THR A 38 -51.09 -6.95 -15.79
N SER A 39 -50.37 -7.03 -14.66
CA SER A 39 -48.92 -6.81 -14.58
C SER A 39 -48.23 -7.97 -13.88
N ARG A 40 -47.06 -8.39 -14.38
CA ARG A 40 -46.23 -9.39 -13.71
C ARG A 40 -45.86 -8.94 -12.28
N PRO A 41 -45.71 -9.86 -11.32
CA PRO A 41 -45.17 -9.54 -10.00
C PRO A 41 -43.80 -8.87 -10.11
N LYS A 42 -43.54 -7.87 -9.26
CA LYS A 42 -42.23 -7.22 -9.13
C LYS A 42 -41.31 -8.05 -8.26
N ILE A 43 -40.11 -8.33 -8.76
CA ILE A 43 -39.14 -9.20 -8.10
C ILE A 43 -38.02 -8.37 -7.48
N GLY A 44 -37.90 -8.42 -6.16
CA GLY A 44 -36.77 -7.87 -5.42
C GLY A 44 -35.64 -8.89 -5.24
N LEU A 45 -34.39 -8.40 -5.19
CA LEU A 45 -33.21 -9.18 -4.84
C LEU A 45 -32.52 -8.60 -3.61
N VAL A 46 -32.40 -9.39 -2.53
CA VAL A 46 -31.65 -9.03 -1.32
C VAL A 46 -30.31 -9.77 -1.28
N LEU A 47 -29.22 -9.05 -1.08
CA LEU A 47 -27.88 -9.62 -0.94
C LEU A 47 -27.28 -9.22 0.42
N SER A 48 -27.02 -10.20 1.28
CA SER A 48 -26.45 -9.95 2.61
C SER A 48 -24.98 -9.55 2.62
N GLY A 49 -24.52 -8.98 3.73
CA GLY A 49 -23.09 -8.83 4.01
C GLY A 49 -22.44 -10.12 4.53
N GLY A 50 -21.13 -10.24 4.31
CA GLY A 50 -20.34 -11.43 4.71
C GLY A 50 -18.85 -11.39 4.35
N GLY A 51 -18.28 -10.22 4.03
CA GLY A 51 -16.89 -10.13 3.56
C GLY A 51 -16.62 -11.03 2.35
N ALA A 52 -15.54 -11.81 2.37
CA ALA A 52 -15.19 -12.76 1.31
C ALA A 52 -16.31 -13.78 0.99
N LYS A 53 -17.16 -14.14 1.96
CA LYS A 53 -18.30 -15.05 1.75
C LYS A 53 -19.32 -14.51 0.76
N GLY A 54 -19.46 -13.18 0.69
CA GLY A 54 -20.37 -12.53 -0.26
C GLY A 54 -19.99 -12.73 -1.72
N LEU A 55 -18.83 -13.31 -2.03
CA LEU A 55 -18.51 -13.77 -3.39
C LEU A 55 -19.50 -14.85 -3.88
N ALA A 56 -20.16 -15.58 -2.98
CA ALA A 56 -21.19 -16.55 -3.34
C ALA A 56 -22.40 -15.90 -4.05
N HIS A 57 -22.66 -14.61 -3.78
CA HIS A 57 -23.70 -13.84 -4.49
C HIS A 57 -23.48 -13.87 -6.01
N ILE A 58 -22.23 -13.82 -6.46
CA ILE A 58 -21.86 -13.84 -7.88
C ILE A 58 -22.33 -15.16 -8.53
N GLY A 59 -22.12 -16.29 -7.84
CA GLY A 59 -22.59 -17.60 -8.29
C GLY A 59 -24.11 -17.65 -8.43
N THR A 60 -24.84 -17.15 -7.45
CA THR A 60 -26.29 -17.07 -7.49
C THR A 60 -26.78 -16.18 -8.64
N LEU A 61 -26.15 -15.02 -8.86
CA LEU A 61 -26.47 -14.11 -9.96
C LEU A 61 -26.28 -14.76 -11.33
N LYS A 62 -25.24 -15.59 -11.52
CA LYS A 62 -25.05 -16.35 -12.77
C LYS A 62 -26.23 -17.28 -13.06
N ILE A 63 -26.80 -17.89 -12.03
CA ILE A 63 -27.98 -18.76 -12.18
C ILE A 63 -29.23 -17.93 -12.47
N ILE A 64 -29.48 -16.84 -11.74
CA ILE A 64 -30.59 -15.90 -11.98
C ILE A 64 -30.57 -15.41 -13.43
N ASP A 65 -29.42 -14.96 -13.93
CA ASP A 65 -29.23 -14.52 -15.31
C ASP A 65 -29.52 -15.64 -16.31
N SER A 66 -29.01 -16.86 -16.04
CA SER A 66 -29.19 -18.01 -16.94
C SER A 66 -30.64 -18.48 -17.06
N LEU A 67 -31.46 -18.22 -16.05
CA LEU A 67 -32.89 -18.55 -16.02
C LEU A 67 -33.77 -17.45 -16.62
N GLY A 68 -33.21 -16.27 -16.94
CA GLY A 68 -33.96 -15.16 -17.51
C GLY A 68 -34.87 -14.45 -16.50
N ILE A 69 -34.50 -14.44 -15.22
CA ILE A 69 -35.30 -13.78 -14.17
C ILE A 69 -35.05 -12.26 -14.22
N LYS A 70 -36.12 -11.49 -14.39
CA LYS A 70 -36.05 -10.02 -14.41
C LYS A 70 -36.19 -9.46 -13.00
N VAL A 71 -35.07 -9.02 -12.42
CA VAL A 71 -35.04 -8.33 -11.12
C VAL A 71 -35.44 -6.86 -11.29
N ASP A 72 -36.34 -6.37 -10.45
CA ASP A 72 -36.91 -5.01 -10.47
C ASP A 72 -36.29 -4.07 -9.45
N TYR A 73 -35.67 -4.60 -8.39
CA TYR A 73 -35.00 -3.81 -7.37
C TYR A 73 -33.93 -4.66 -6.67
N VAL A 74 -32.77 -4.07 -6.39
CA VAL A 74 -31.69 -4.72 -5.65
C VAL A 74 -31.45 -3.98 -4.33
N ALA A 75 -31.35 -4.71 -3.23
CA ALA A 75 -30.91 -4.19 -1.94
C ALA A 75 -29.71 -4.99 -1.44
N GLY A 76 -28.67 -4.31 -0.96
CA GLY A 76 -27.45 -4.97 -0.51
C GLY A 76 -26.83 -4.35 0.73
N THR A 77 -26.08 -5.16 1.47
CA THR A 77 -25.27 -4.70 2.61
C THR A 77 -23.83 -5.22 2.47
N SER A 78 -22.82 -4.39 2.76
CA SER A 78 -21.41 -4.78 2.71
C SER A 78 -20.99 -5.38 1.36
N MET A 79 -20.44 -6.60 1.33
CA MET A 79 -20.15 -7.31 0.08
C MET A 79 -21.40 -7.49 -0.81
N GLY A 80 -22.59 -7.63 -0.22
CA GLY A 80 -23.85 -7.63 -0.95
C GLY A 80 -24.16 -6.29 -1.62
N ALA A 81 -23.75 -5.16 -1.04
CA ALA A 81 -23.84 -3.83 -1.68
C ALA A 81 -22.82 -3.67 -2.81
N ILE A 82 -21.60 -4.20 -2.65
CA ILE A 82 -20.57 -4.20 -3.70
C ILE A 82 -21.01 -5.02 -4.91
N VAL A 83 -21.40 -6.29 -4.72
CA VAL A 83 -21.88 -7.14 -5.81
C VAL A 83 -23.22 -6.62 -6.36
N GLY A 84 -24.12 -6.19 -5.47
CA GLY A 84 -25.43 -5.68 -5.82
C GLY A 84 -25.40 -4.39 -6.65
N SER A 85 -24.50 -3.45 -6.35
CA SER A 85 -24.36 -2.21 -7.12
C SER A 85 -23.78 -2.45 -8.51
N LEU A 86 -22.82 -3.37 -8.64
CA LEU A 86 -22.32 -3.81 -9.96
C LEU A 86 -23.45 -4.46 -10.77
N TYR A 87 -24.22 -5.35 -10.16
CA TYR A 87 -25.36 -5.97 -10.83
C TYR A 87 -26.45 -4.93 -11.17
N ALA A 88 -26.79 -4.02 -10.28
CA ALA A 88 -27.79 -2.98 -10.51
C ALA A 88 -27.37 -1.96 -11.59
N SER A 89 -26.07 -1.67 -11.70
CA SER A 89 -25.50 -0.80 -12.74
C SER A 89 -25.40 -1.46 -14.13
N GLY A 90 -25.81 -2.73 -14.26
CA GLY A 90 -25.99 -3.42 -15.54
C GLY A 90 -25.07 -4.61 -15.79
N TYR A 91 -24.02 -4.83 -15.00
CA TYR A 91 -23.14 -6.00 -15.17
C TYR A 91 -23.93 -7.31 -15.00
N THR A 92 -23.61 -8.32 -15.79
CA THR A 92 -24.11 -9.70 -15.60
C THR A 92 -23.31 -10.43 -14.52
N GLY A 93 -23.87 -11.48 -13.92
CA GLY A 93 -23.15 -12.34 -12.97
C GLY A 93 -21.85 -12.91 -13.55
N LYS A 94 -21.81 -13.22 -14.85
CA LYS A 94 -20.60 -13.69 -15.55
C LYS A 94 -19.52 -12.60 -15.68
N GLN A 95 -19.93 -11.36 -15.92
CA GLN A 95 -18.99 -10.24 -15.99
C GLN A 95 -18.42 -9.93 -14.60
N ILE A 96 -19.26 -9.96 -13.56
CA ILE A 96 -18.81 -9.77 -12.18
C ILE A 96 -17.82 -10.89 -11.79
N ASP A 97 -18.11 -12.15 -12.11
CA ASP A 97 -17.17 -13.28 -11.93
C ASP A 97 -15.82 -13.03 -12.63
N SER A 98 -15.85 -12.57 -13.89
CA SER A 98 -14.63 -12.26 -14.64
C SER A 98 -13.80 -11.13 -14.01
N ILE A 99 -14.46 -10.09 -13.50
CA ILE A 99 -13.82 -8.97 -12.79
C ILE A 99 -13.15 -9.48 -11.51
N PHE A 100 -13.83 -10.30 -10.71
CA PHE A 100 -13.33 -10.76 -9.42
C PHE A 100 -12.20 -11.79 -9.53
N ASN A 101 -12.15 -12.56 -10.63
CA ASN A 101 -11.05 -13.51 -10.86
C ASN A 101 -9.69 -12.86 -11.17
N ILE A 102 -9.66 -11.58 -11.58
CA ILE A 102 -8.42 -10.85 -11.91
C ILE A 102 -7.99 -9.87 -10.81
N ILE A 103 -8.76 -9.72 -9.74
CA ILE A 103 -8.47 -8.83 -8.63
C ILE A 103 -7.51 -9.50 -7.65
N ASP A 104 -6.46 -8.77 -7.26
CA ASP A 104 -5.55 -9.15 -6.19
C ASP A 104 -6.07 -8.58 -4.86
N PHE A 105 -6.86 -9.38 -4.13
CA PHE A 105 -7.53 -8.94 -2.90
C PHE A 105 -6.56 -8.55 -1.79
N ASP A 106 -5.37 -9.18 -1.73
CA ASP A 106 -4.34 -8.81 -0.76
C ASP A 106 -4.01 -7.31 -0.90
N LYS A 107 -3.80 -6.85 -2.14
CA LYS A 107 -3.49 -5.43 -2.43
C LYS A 107 -4.68 -4.50 -2.23
N ILE A 108 -5.89 -4.95 -2.53
CA ILE A 108 -7.10 -4.13 -2.35
C ILE A 108 -7.38 -3.90 -0.87
N ILE A 109 -7.12 -4.89 -0.02
CA ILE A 109 -7.39 -4.82 1.42
C ILE A 109 -6.26 -4.10 2.16
N SER A 110 -4.99 -4.36 1.83
CA SER A 110 -3.85 -3.80 2.57
C SER A 110 -3.61 -2.31 2.34
N ASP A 111 -4.31 -1.68 1.39
CA ASP A 111 -4.01 -0.31 0.90
C ASP A 111 -2.51 -0.14 0.55
N ASP A 112 -1.84 -1.21 0.14
CA ASP A 112 -0.40 -1.20 -0.16
C ASP A 112 -0.12 -0.29 -1.34
N ILE A 113 0.65 0.75 -1.08
CA ILE A 113 1.05 1.73 -2.10
C ILE A 113 2.29 1.22 -2.82
N PRO A 114 2.26 1.11 -4.16
CA PRO A 114 3.43 0.71 -4.94
C PRO A 114 4.66 1.56 -4.59
N ARG A 115 5.81 0.91 -4.41
CA ARG A 115 7.08 1.59 -4.05
C ARG A 115 7.41 2.75 -4.98
N ASN A 116 7.11 2.61 -6.28
CA ASN A 116 7.35 3.64 -7.29
C ASN A 116 6.50 4.93 -7.14
N SER A 117 5.41 4.88 -6.37
CA SER A 117 4.56 6.03 -6.04
C SER A 117 5.17 6.86 -4.90
N LYS A 118 5.98 6.23 -4.04
CA LYS A 118 6.74 6.91 -2.98
C LYS A 118 7.88 7.72 -3.57
N THR A 119 8.11 8.90 -3.01
CA THR A 119 9.27 9.74 -3.31
C THR A 119 10.58 9.14 -2.80
N TYR A 120 11.72 9.63 -3.27
CA TYR A 120 13.03 9.18 -2.77
C TYR A 120 13.15 9.35 -1.24
N TYR A 121 12.74 10.51 -0.72
CA TYR A 121 12.71 10.76 0.72
C TYR A 121 11.78 9.77 1.45
N GLU A 122 10.54 9.59 0.97
CA GLU A 122 9.58 8.65 1.58
C GLU A 122 10.07 7.21 1.53
N ARG A 123 10.76 6.77 0.46
CA ARG A 123 11.37 5.44 0.38
C ARG A 123 12.49 5.29 1.40
N ARG A 124 13.48 6.19 1.39
CA ARG A 124 14.61 6.17 2.35
C ARG A 124 14.12 6.25 3.80
N SER A 125 13.06 7.00 4.06
CA SER A 125 12.44 7.08 5.38
C SER A 125 11.72 5.77 5.72
N ASN A 126 10.73 5.34 4.93
CA ASN A 126 9.87 4.19 5.26
C ASN A 126 10.59 2.83 5.24
N GLU A 127 11.73 2.71 4.55
CA GLU A 127 12.49 1.46 4.39
C GLU A 127 13.55 1.24 5.49
N ARG A 128 13.54 2.05 6.56
CA ARG A 128 14.48 1.91 7.70
C ARG A 128 13.82 1.59 9.03
N TYR A 129 12.49 1.57 9.08
CA TYR A 129 11.72 1.45 10.31
C TYR A 129 10.83 0.21 10.26
N ALA A 130 10.87 -0.60 11.32
CA ALA A 130 10.00 -1.76 11.51
C ALA A 130 8.57 -1.32 11.87
N VAL A 131 8.46 -0.28 12.68
CA VAL A 131 7.20 0.19 13.27
C VAL A 131 7.14 1.70 13.18
N THR A 132 5.99 2.24 12.75
CA THR A 132 5.69 3.69 12.73
C THR A 132 4.40 3.93 13.49
N LEU A 133 4.48 4.72 14.56
CA LEU A 133 3.36 5.01 15.46
C LEU A 133 3.07 6.51 15.47
N PRO A 134 1.90 6.96 15.00
CA PRO A 134 1.51 8.34 15.17
C PRO A 134 1.25 8.64 16.65
N PHE A 135 1.54 9.87 17.09
CA PHE A 135 1.20 10.30 18.44
C PHE A 135 0.74 11.76 18.49
N LYS A 136 -0.13 12.04 19.46
CA LYS A 136 -0.68 13.38 19.73
C LYS A 136 -0.75 13.56 21.24
N ASP A 137 -0.32 14.72 21.74
CA ASP A 137 -0.29 15.06 23.17
C ASP A 137 0.37 13.96 24.03
N PHE A 138 1.52 13.43 23.55
CA PHE A 138 2.28 12.33 24.14
C PHE A 138 1.53 10.99 24.28
N LYS A 139 0.38 10.84 23.61
CA LYS A 139 -0.35 9.58 23.52
C LYS A 139 -0.16 8.97 22.14
N VAL A 140 0.27 7.71 22.12
CA VAL A 140 0.32 6.91 20.90
C VAL A 140 -1.11 6.74 20.40
N LEU A 141 -1.31 7.11 19.14
CA LEU A 141 -2.55 6.87 18.43
C LEU A 141 -2.44 5.50 17.76
N LEU A 142 -3.33 4.59 18.14
CA LEU A 142 -3.49 3.35 17.39
C LEU A 142 -4.35 3.63 16.17
N PRO A 143 -4.03 3.05 14.99
CA PRO A 143 -4.87 3.18 13.84
C PRO A 143 -6.26 2.61 14.15
N SER A 144 -7.32 3.33 13.76
CA SER A 144 -8.72 2.92 13.96
C SER A 144 -9.14 1.77 13.04
N SER A 145 -8.35 1.50 12.00
CA SER A 145 -8.57 0.47 10.98
C SER A 145 -7.25 0.00 10.40
N LEU A 146 -7.20 -1.24 9.91
CA LEU A 146 -6.04 -1.79 9.22
C LEU A 146 -5.81 -1.14 7.84
N SER A 147 -6.88 -0.66 7.21
CA SER A 147 -6.91 -0.10 5.87
C SER A 147 -7.78 1.16 5.83
N LYS A 148 -7.37 2.15 5.02
CA LYS A 148 -8.17 3.36 4.76
C LYS A 148 -9.31 3.07 3.77
N GLY A 149 -9.34 1.87 3.16
CA GLY A 149 -10.32 1.47 2.15
C GLY A 149 -10.23 2.31 0.89
N GLN A 150 -9.05 2.83 0.56
CA GLN A 150 -8.89 3.67 -0.63
C GLN A 150 -8.88 2.83 -1.90
N ASN A 151 -8.17 1.70 -1.91
CA ASN A 151 -8.07 0.86 -3.09
C ASN A 151 -9.44 0.28 -3.50
N ILE A 152 -10.32 0.02 -2.52
CA ILE A 152 -11.72 -0.38 -2.77
C ILE A 152 -12.49 0.74 -3.44
N TYR A 153 -12.40 1.96 -2.90
CA TYR A 153 -13.09 3.13 -3.47
C TYR A 153 -12.61 3.45 -4.89
N ASP A 154 -11.30 3.38 -5.16
CA ASP A 154 -10.71 3.55 -6.49
C ASP A 154 -11.23 2.50 -7.48
N LEU A 155 -11.29 1.23 -7.06
CA LEU A 155 -11.82 0.13 -7.86
C LEU A 155 -13.30 0.35 -8.19
N LEU A 156 -14.13 0.67 -7.19
CA LEU A 156 -15.56 0.95 -7.37
C LEU A 156 -15.78 2.14 -8.31
N SER A 157 -15.04 3.23 -8.11
CA SER A 157 -15.12 4.42 -8.96
C SER A 157 -14.79 4.11 -10.42
N ARG A 158 -13.86 3.19 -10.67
CA ARG A 158 -13.54 2.73 -12.03
C ARG A 158 -14.64 1.83 -12.61
N LEU A 159 -15.12 0.84 -11.85
CA LEU A 159 -16.09 -0.14 -12.33
C LEU A 159 -17.48 0.48 -12.55
N LEU A 160 -17.83 1.52 -11.81
CA LEU A 160 -19.11 2.22 -11.88
C LEU A 160 -19.04 3.54 -12.67
N ALA A 161 -17.92 3.81 -13.34
CA ALA A 161 -17.70 5.05 -14.10
C ALA A 161 -18.76 5.28 -15.20
N HIS A 162 -19.34 4.21 -15.76
CA HIS A 162 -20.38 4.30 -16.80
C HIS A 162 -21.75 4.77 -16.29
N VAL A 163 -21.95 4.81 -14.97
CA VAL A 163 -23.16 5.32 -14.30
C VAL A 163 -22.83 6.50 -13.37
N LYS A 164 -21.68 7.15 -13.56
CA LYS A 164 -21.18 8.21 -12.67
C LYS A 164 -22.08 9.44 -12.58
N ASP A 165 -22.91 9.69 -13.60
CA ASP A 165 -23.82 10.84 -13.66
C ASP A 165 -25.23 10.51 -13.10
N ILE A 166 -25.39 9.35 -12.43
CA ILE A 166 -26.65 8.92 -11.80
C ILE A 166 -26.55 9.08 -10.28
N ASP A 167 -27.08 10.20 -9.78
CA ASP A 167 -27.15 10.48 -8.32
C ASP A 167 -28.38 9.88 -7.63
N ASP A 168 -29.41 9.50 -8.39
CA ASP A 168 -30.63 8.89 -7.88
C ASP A 168 -30.63 7.41 -8.28
N PHE A 169 -30.42 6.52 -7.31
CA PHE A 169 -30.20 5.10 -7.59
C PHE A 169 -31.47 4.40 -8.10
N SER A 170 -32.64 5.05 -8.03
CA SER A 170 -33.85 4.56 -8.71
C SER A 170 -33.75 4.63 -10.24
N LYS A 171 -32.81 5.40 -10.80
CA LYS A 171 -32.57 5.56 -12.23
C LYS A 171 -31.48 4.65 -12.79
N LEU A 172 -30.85 3.83 -11.96
CA LEU A 172 -29.93 2.78 -12.42
C LEU A 172 -30.69 1.76 -13.31
N PRO A 173 -29.97 0.98 -14.15
CA PRO A 173 -30.59 -0.07 -14.97
C PRO A 173 -31.49 -1.01 -14.18
N ILE A 174 -31.16 -1.28 -12.92
CA ILE A 174 -32.06 -1.82 -11.91
C ILE A 174 -31.99 -0.88 -10.69
N PRO A 175 -33.13 -0.36 -10.18
CA PRO A 175 -33.16 0.41 -8.95
C PRO A 175 -32.39 -0.25 -7.80
N PHE A 176 -31.62 0.53 -7.05
CA PHE A 176 -30.71 0.03 -6.01
C PHE A 176 -30.82 0.82 -4.71
N LEU A 177 -30.60 0.13 -3.59
CA LEU A 177 -30.26 0.74 -2.31
C LEU A 177 -29.23 -0.11 -1.57
N CYS A 178 -28.47 0.50 -0.68
CA CYS A 178 -27.67 -0.22 0.30
C CYS A 178 -27.82 0.35 1.71
N ILE A 179 -27.41 -0.45 2.69
CA ILE A 179 -27.46 -0.05 4.10
C ILE A 179 -26.06 0.32 4.58
N ALA A 180 -25.97 1.40 5.34
CA ALA A 180 -24.85 1.72 6.20
C ALA A 180 -25.34 1.95 7.63
N THR A 181 -24.40 2.06 8.56
CA THR A 181 -24.69 2.40 9.95
C THR A 181 -23.95 3.67 10.32
N ASP A 182 -24.63 4.65 10.91
CA ASP A 182 -23.95 5.81 11.51
C ASP A 182 -23.30 5.38 12.83
N ILE A 183 -21.96 5.47 12.91
CA ILE A 183 -21.22 5.02 14.10
C ILE A 183 -21.45 5.92 15.32
N THR A 184 -21.90 7.16 15.12
CA THR A 184 -22.11 8.14 16.19
C THR A 184 -23.44 7.96 16.89
N THR A 185 -24.48 7.51 16.17
CA THR A 185 -25.84 7.31 16.69
C THR A 185 -26.21 5.84 16.83
N GLY A 186 -25.56 4.94 16.07
CA GLY A 186 -25.94 3.54 15.94
C GLY A 186 -27.17 3.32 15.05
N GLU A 187 -27.63 4.34 14.33
CA GLU A 187 -28.82 4.28 13.50
C GLU A 187 -28.52 3.74 12.10
N GLU A 188 -29.53 3.08 11.53
CA GLU A 188 -29.51 2.61 10.15
C GLU A 188 -29.64 3.79 9.17
N VAL A 189 -28.78 3.81 8.16
CA VAL A 189 -28.83 4.80 7.07
C VAL A 189 -29.07 4.07 5.75
N VAL A 190 -30.19 4.37 5.11
CA VAL A 190 -30.52 3.86 3.77
C VAL A 190 -29.88 4.76 2.73
N LEU A 191 -28.97 4.20 1.94
CA LEU A 191 -28.27 4.90 0.87
C LEU A 191 -28.91 4.54 -0.48
N ASP A 192 -29.75 5.43 -0.99
CA ASP A 192 -30.46 5.32 -2.27
C ASP A 192 -30.17 6.48 -3.24
N SER A 193 -29.22 7.35 -2.89
CA SER A 193 -28.79 8.50 -3.68
C SER A 193 -27.36 8.96 -3.35
N GLY A 194 -26.85 9.91 -4.14
CA GLY A 194 -25.50 10.46 -4.06
C GLY A 194 -24.51 9.79 -5.02
N TYR A 195 -23.21 9.92 -4.76
CA TYR A 195 -22.20 9.27 -5.58
C TYR A 195 -22.09 7.77 -5.26
N LEU A 196 -22.57 6.92 -6.18
CA LEU A 196 -22.72 5.47 -5.97
C LEU A 196 -21.46 4.77 -5.40
N PRO A 197 -20.23 4.99 -5.92
CA PRO A 197 -19.03 4.38 -5.34
C PRO A 197 -18.80 4.74 -3.87
N LYS A 198 -19.12 5.97 -3.46
CA LYS A 198 -18.96 6.44 -2.07
C LYS A 198 -19.97 5.77 -1.15
N ALA A 199 -21.24 5.69 -1.58
CA ALA A 199 -22.31 5.03 -0.84
C ALA A 199 -22.01 3.52 -0.63
N VAL A 200 -21.59 2.83 -1.69
CA VAL A 200 -21.22 1.41 -1.62
C VAL A 200 -19.99 1.19 -0.76
N ASN A 201 -18.98 2.07 -0.85
CA ASN A 201 -17.79 1.99 0.00
C ASN A 201 -18.12 2.21 1.48
N ALA A 202 -19.09 3.08 1.81
CA ALA A 202 -19.57 3.26 3.18
C ALA A 202 -20.26 1.98 3.70
N SER A 203 -21.14 1.38 2.89
CA SER A 203 -21.83 0.13 3.23
C SER A 203 -20.88 -1.05 3.49
N GLY A 204 -19.69 -1.05 2.89
CA GLY A 204 -18.65 -2.07 3.06
C GLY A 204 -17.52 -1.71 4.02
N ALA A 205 -17.60 -0.58 4.75
CA ALA A 205 -16.57 -0.11 5.66
C ALA A 205 -16.57 -0.91 6.99
N LEU A 206 -16.15 -2.17 6.92
CA LEU A 206 -16.15 -3.11 8.05
C LEU A 206 -15.32 -2.57 9.23
N PRO A 207 -15.90 -2.46 10.45
CA PRO A 207 -15.21 -1.92 11.61
C PRO A 207 -13.86 -2.59 11.89
N SER A 208 -12.86 -1.79 12.30
CA SER A 208 -11.47 -2.21 12.56
C SER A 208 -10.67 -2.69 11.33
N LEU A 209 -11.33 -3.05 10.23
CA LEU A 209 -10.66 -3.41 8.98
C LEU A 209 -10.54 -2.18 8.07
N PHE A 210 -11.64 -1.48 7.83
CA PHE A 210 -11.71 -0.30 6.95
C PHE A 210 -12.11 0.95 7.71
N ALA A 211 -11.54 2.09 7.32
CA ALA A 211 -11.88 3.38 7.89
C ALA A 211 -13.35 3.77 7.58
N PRO A 212 -14.07 4.36 8.55
CA PRO A 212 -15.41 4.92 8.32
C PRO A 212 -15.41 5.96 7.19
N VAL A 213 -16.56 6.13 6.54
CA VAL A 213 -16.76 7.04 5.40
C VAL A 213 -17.70 8.16 5.80
N ASP A 214 -17.27 9.41 5.64
CA ASP A 214 -18.11 10.58 5.86
C ASP A 214 -18.99 10.86 4.64
N ILE A 215 -20.31 10.86 4.83
CA ILE A 215 -21.30 11.30 3.85
C ILE A 215 -22.18 12.36 4.52
N ASP A 216 -22.10 13.60 4.04
CA ASP A 216 -22.89 14.74 4.53
C ASP A 216 -22.82 14.95 6.05
N GLY A 217 -21.65 14.70 6.65
CA GLY A 217 -21.41 14.86 8.09
C GLY A 217 -21.87 13.68 8.95
N GLN A 218 -22.40 12.61 8.34
CA GLN A 218 -22.64 11.32 8.99
C GLN A 218 -21.43 10.42 8.80
N LEU A 219 -20.91 9.87 9.90
CA LEU A 219 -19.74 8.99 9.85
C LEU A 219 -20.22 7.54 9.74
N LEU A 220 -20.19 7.01 8.52
CA LEU A 220 -20.82 5.74 8.17
C LEU A 220 -19.82 4.58 8.21
N ILE A 221 -20.28 3.44 8.71
CA ILE A 221 -19.60 2.14 8.69
C ILE A 221 -20.50 1.07 8.05
N ASP A 222 -19.98 -0.15 7.96
CA ASP A 222 -20.65 -1.30 7.38
C ASP A 222 -22.08 -1.49 7.90
N GLY A 223 -23.03 -1.58 6.96
CA GLY A 223 -24.46 -1.69 7.28
C GLY A 223 -24.83 -3.01 7.95
N GLY A 224 -23.96 -4.02 7.91
CA GLY A 224 -24.14 -5.27 8.65
C GLY A 224 -24.20 -5.05 10.15
N VAL A 225 -23.76 -3.87 10.62
CA VAL A 225 -23.90 -3.42 12.00
C VAL A 225 -25.31 -2.97 12.33
N THR A 226 -26.23 -2.68 11.39
CA THR A 226 -27.67 -2.38 11.67
C THR A 226 -28.64 -3.30 10.93
N ASP A 227 -28.43 -3.54 9.64
CA ASP A 227 -29.24 -4.46 8.84
C ASP A 227 -28.40 -5.14 7.76
N ASN A 228 -28.00 -6.38 8.05
CA ASN A 228 -27.23 -7.20 7.12
C ASN A 228 -28.07 -7.84 6.00
N TYR A 229 -29.39 -7.82 6.08
CA TYR A 229 -30.29 -8.44 5.10
C TYR A 229 -31.56 -7.56 4.93
N PRO A 230 -31.47 -6.49 4.11
CA PRO A 230 -32.47 -5.42 4.04
C PRO A 230 -33.75 -5.77 3.27
N ILE A 231 -34.37 -6.91 3.62
CA ILE A 231 -35.60 -7.39 2.99
C ILE A 231 -36.79 -6.47 3.20
N ASP A 232 -36.90 -5.88 4.40
CA ASP A 232 -38.05 -5.03 4.73
C ASP A 232 -38.04 -3.76 3.85
N LYS A 233 -36.86 -3.26 3.45
CA LYS A 233 -36.73 -2.14 2.51
C LYS A 233 -37.25 -2.45 1.12
N LEU A 234 -37.03 -3.67 0.62
CA LEU A 234 -37.61 -4.08 -0.66
C LEU A 234 -39.14 -4.18 -0.59
N LYS A 235 -39.70 -4.64 0.53
CA LYS A 235 -41.15 -4.67 0.74
C LYS A 235 -41.74 -3.26 0.79
N GLU A 236 -41.06 -2.33 1.46
CA GLU A 236 -41.43 -0.90 1.48
C GLU A 236 -41.41 -0.26 0.09
N ARG A 237 -40.52 -0.72 -0.81
CA ARG A 237 -40.47 -0.31 -2.24
C ARG A 237 -41.48 -1.05 -3.13
N GLY A 238 -42.37 -1.86 -2.55
CA GLY A 238 -43.47 -2.50 -3.26
C GLY A 238 -43.04 -3.68 -4.15
N MET A 239 -42.03 -4.44 -3.73
CA MET A 239 -41.70 -5.73 -4.35
C MET A 239 -42.69 -6.80 -3.89
N ASP A 240 -43.23 -7.56 -4.83
CA ASP A 240 -44.25 -8.60 -4.58
C ASP A 240 -43.61 -9.92 -4.18
N LEU A 241 -42.47 -10.25 -4.81
CA LEU A 241 -41.71 -11.47 -4.61
C LEU A 241 -40.24 -11.12 -4.33
N ILE A 242 -39.60 -11.80 -3.40
CA ILE A 242 -38.22 -11.53 -3.01
C ILE A 242 -37.39 -12.80 -3.13
N ILE A 243 -36.35 -12.72 -3.96
CA ILE A 243 -35.22 -13.65 -3.93
C ILE A 243 -34.20 -13.05 -2.97
N GLY A 244 -33.63 -13.85 -2.08
CA GLY A 244 -32.54 -13.35 -1.28
C GLY A 244 -31.47 -14.39 -0.98
N VAL A 245 -30.26 -13.88 -0.87
CA VAL A 245 -29.04 -14.67 -0.70
C VAL A 245 -28.42 -14.32 0.66
N ASP A 246 -28.46 -15.28 1.57
CA ASP A 246 -27.85 -15.14 2.89
C ASP A 246 -26.50 -15.84 2.95
N VAL A 247 -25.45 -15.07 3.19
CA VAL A 247 -24.07 -15.55 3.34
C VAL A 247 -23.53 -15.33 4.76
N GLN A 248 -24.45 -15.18 5.72
CA GLN A 248 -24.07 -15.09 7.12
C GLN A 248 -23.47 -16.39 7.65
N GLU A 249 -22.66 -16.22 8.69
CA GLU A 249 -22.05 -17.32 9.44
C GLU A 249 -22.91 -17.65 10.66
N ASP A 250 -22.91 -18.91 11.03
CA ASP A 250 -23.38 -19.33 12.36
C ASP A 250 -22.44 -18.77 13.47
N LEU A 251 -22.85 -18.97 14.72
CA LEU A 251 -22.03 -18.57 15.86
C LEU A 251 -20.74 -19.41 15.91
N LYS A 252 -19.60 -18.73 15.99
CA LYS A 252 -18.28 -19.36 16.12
C LYS A 252 -18.17 -20.18 17.41
N SER A 253 -17.51 -21.32 17.34
CA SER A 253 -17.15 -22.14 18.50
C SER A 253 -16.01 -21.50 19.31
N LEU A 254 -15.82 -21.98 20.54
CA LEU A 254 -14.73 -21.52 21.41
C LEU A 254 -13.34 -21.70 20.76
N GLN A 255 -13.17 -22.70 19.90
CA GLN A 255 -11.90 -22.99 19.23
C GLN A 255 -11.60 -22.02 18.07
N GLU A 256 -12.63 -21.34 17.56
CA GLU A 256 -12.57 -20.39 16.44
C GLU A 256 -12.44 -18.93 16.91
N LEU A 257 -12.75 -18.64 18.18
CA LEU A 257 -12.59 -17.31 18.78
C LEU A 257 -11.15 -17.05 19.24
N ARG A 258 -10.21 -16.92 18.30
CA ARG A 258 -8.77 -16.82 18.59
C ARG A 258 -8.24 -15.38 18.64
N GLY A 259 -8.95 -14.41 18.08
CA GLY A 259 -8.52 -13.01 18.02
C GLY A 259 -9.60 -11.98 18.36
N ALA A 260 -9.19 -10.73 18.57
CA ALA A 260 -10.10 -9.62 18.86
C ALA A 260 -11.12 -9.39 17.73
N LEU A 261 -10.69 -9.56 16.47
CA LEU A 261 -11.59 -9.46 15.31
C LEU A 261 -12.66 -10.55 15.31
N ASP A 262 -12.31 -11.78 15.70
CA ASP A 262 -13.29 -12.88 15.80
C ASP A 262 -14.35 -12.58 16.85
N ILE A 263 -13.92 -12.03 17.99
CA ILE A 263 -14.82 -11.65 19.09
C ILE A 263 -15.74 -10.50 18.65
N LEU A 264 -15.20 -9.46 18.01
CA LEU A 264 -16.00 -8.32 17.52
C LEU A 264 -17.00 -8.78 16.45
N SER A 265 -16.58 -9.63 15.51
CA SER A 265 -17.47 -10.21 14.50
C SER A 265 -18.56 -11.09 15.13
N GLN A 266 -18.23 -11.89 16.15
CA GLN A 266 -19.19 -12.70 16.88
C GLN A 266 -20.26 -11.84 17.57
N ILE A 267 -19.84 -10.73 18.19
CA ILE A 267 -20.77 -9.78 18.83
C ILE A 267 -21.76 -9.23 17.80
N ASN A 268 -21.28 -8.86 16.61
CA ASN A 268 -22.16 -8.40 15.53
C ASN A 268 -23.13 -9.49 15.07
N ASN A 269 -22.64 -10.73 14.89
CA ASN A 269 -23.43 -11.84 14.38
C ASN A 269 -24.61 -12.24 15.29
N PHE A 270 -24.55 -11.97 16.61
CA PHE A 270 -25.66 -12.27 17.51
C PHE A 270 -26.98 -11.63 17.07
N ARG A 271 -26.92 -10.34 16.69
CA ARG A 271 -28.14 -9.66 16.22
C ARG A 271 -28.57 -10.22 14.87
N THR A 272 -27.62 -10.35 13.95
CA THR A 272 -27.91 -10.74 12.57
C THR A 272 -28.60 -12.10 12.49
N ILE A 273 -28.11 -13.10 13.22
CA ILE A 273 -28.73 -14.43 13.32
C ILE A 273 -30.14 -14.34 13.91
N ASN A 274 -30.35 -13.48 14.90
CA ASN A 274 -31.66 -13.30 15.49
C ASN A 274 -32.65 -12.63 14.53
N ASP A 275 -32.20 -11.65 13.75
CA ASP A 275 -33.00 -10.98 12.73
C ASP A 275 -33.42 -11.95 11.61
N MET A 276 -32.52 -12.87 11.23
CA MET A 276 -32.81 -13.88 10.20
C MET A 276 -33.95 -14.84 10.57
N LYS A 277 -34.21 -15.09 11.86
CA LYS A 277 -35.40 -15.87 12.29
C LYS A 277 -36.72 -15.23 11.85
N VAL A 278 -36.74 -13.91 11.70
CA VAL A 278 -37.91 -13.14 11.26
C VAL A 278 -37.84 -12.83 9.77
N LYS A 279 -36.64 -12.61 9.22
CA LYS A 279 -36.43 -12.19 7.83
C LYS A 279 -36.38 -13.33 6.82
N ALA A 280 -35.82 -14.50 7.16
CA ALA A 280 -35.79 -15.65 6.25
C ALA A 280 -37.21 -16.12 5.86
N PRO A 281 -38.19 -16.27 6.79
CA PRO A 281 -39.56 -16.67 6.42
C PRO A 281 -40.31 -15.63 5.57
N LYS A 282 -39.83 -14.38 5.53
CA LYS A 282 -40.40 -13.31 4.69
C LYS A 282 -39.87 -13.35 3.25
N THR A 283 -38.89 -14.20 2.95
CA THR A 283 -38.23 -14.34 1.64
C THR A 283 -38.91 -15.46 0.85
N ASP A 284 -39.34 -15.19 -0.38
CA ASP A 284 -40.06 -16.18 -1.21
C ASP A 284 -39.12 -17.26 -1.76
N VAL A 285 -37.91 -16.87 -2.18
CA VAL A 285 -36.83 -17.80 -2.55
C VAL A 285 -35.60 -17.45 -1.73
N TYR A 286 -35.43 -18.20 -0.64
CA TYR A 286 -34.31 -18.03 0.30
C TYR A 286 -33.16 -18.96 -0.07
N ILE A 287 -32.03 -18.40 -0.51
CA ILE A 287 -30.84 -19.15 -0.92
C ILE A 287 -29.76 -18.93 0.13
N ALA A 288 -29.32 -20.01 0.78
CA ALA A 288 -28.26 -20.00 1.79
C ALA A 288 -27.12 -20.94 1.35
N PRO A 289 -26.04 -20.43 0.73
CA PRO A 289 -24.90 -21.23 0.31
C PRO A 289 -24.12 -21.84 1.49
N ASP A 290 -23.62 -23.07 1.33
CA ASP A 290 -22.75 -23.71 2.34
C ASP A 290 -21.34 -23.10 2.29
N ILE A 291 -21.07 -22.21 3.25
CA ILE A 291 -19.85 -21.39 3.33
C ILE A 291 -19.24 -21.40 4.74
N ALA A 292 -19.61 -22.38 5.57
CA ALA A 292 -19.11 -22.50 6.94
C ALA A 292 -17.59 -22.69 7.01
N ALA A 293 -16.98 -23.26 5.97
CA ALA A 293 -15.54 -23.50 5.89
C ALA A 293 -14.70 -22.23 5.65
N TYR A 294 -15.33 -21.09 5.32
CA TYR A 294 -14.63 -19.85 4.98
C TYR A 294 -14.80 -18.80 6.08
N THR A 295 -13.95 -17.78 6.07
CA THR A 295 -14.03 -16.62 6.96
C THR A 295 -14.35 -15.35 6.16
N VAL A 296 -14.63 -14.24 6.85
CA VAL A 296 -14.85 -12.93 6.22
C VAL A 296 -13.64 -12.39 5.46
N VAL A 297 -12.45 -12.99 5.64
CA VAL A 297 -11.18 -12.60 4.99
C VAL A 297 -10.60 -13.67 4.04
N SER A 298 -11.34 -14.75 3.75
CA SER A 298 -10.91 -15.86 2.86
C SER A 298 -10.97 -15.51 1.36
N PHE A 299 -10.42 -14.37 0.96
CA PHE A 299 -10.50 -13.88 -0.43
C PHE A 299 -9.68 -14.70 -1.43
N ASP A 300 -8.63 -15.38 -0.96
CA ASP A 300 -7.81 -16.32 -1.72
C ASP A 300 -8.61 -17.54 -2.22
N GLN A 301 -9.68 -17.89 -1.53
CA GLN A 301 -10.59 -19.00 -1.86
C GLN A 301 -11.80 -18.57 -2.70
N GLY A 302 -11.77 -17.37 -3.28
CA GLY A 302 -12.94 -16.76 -3.94
C GLY A 302 -13.61 -17.63 -5.02
N ARG A 303 -12.83 -18.40 -5.80
CA ARG A 303 -13.38 -19.32 -6.82
C ARG A 303 -14.26 -20.42 -6.21
N GLU A 304 -13.85 -20.97 -5.08
CA GLU A 304 -14.60 -22.01 -4.37
C GLU A 304 -15.90 -21.42 -3.78
N ILE A 305 -15.82 -20.21 -3.23
CA ILE A 305 -16.97 -19.49 -2.67
C ILE A 305 -18.02 -19.16 -3.76
N ILE A 306 -17.59 -18.69 -4.93
CA ILE A 306 -18.49 -18.44 -6.07
C ILE A 306 -19.20 -19.72 -6.49
N GLN A 307 -18.48 -20.85 -6.56
CA GLN A 307 -19.05 -22.14 -6.89
C GLN A 307 -20.13 -22.56 -5.89
N LYS A 308 -19.92 -22.33 -4.58
CA LYS A 308 -20.94 -22.63 -3.55
C LYS A 308 -22.23 -21.85 -3.75
N GLY A 309 -22.14 -20.59 -4.20
CA GLY A 309 -23.31 -19.81 -4.61
C GLY A 309 -24.07 -20.41 -5.79
N GLU A 310 -23.35 -20.88 -6.82
CA GLU A 310 -23.98 -21.56 -7.97
C GLU A 310 -24.67 -22.86 -7.55
N GLU A 311 -24.03 -23.67 -6.71
CA GLU A 311 -24.58 -24.93 -6.19
C GLU A 311 -25.89 -24.67 -5.45
N ALA A 312 -25.89 -23.72 -4.50
CA ALA A 312 -27.08 -23.38 -3.72
C ALA A 312 -28.22 -22.83 -4.57
N ALA A 313 -27.92 -21.98 -5.56
CA ALA A 313 -28.94 -21.46 -6.47
C ALA A 313 -29.51 -22.55 -7.40
N ARG A 314 -28.71 -23.55 -7.79
CA ARG A 314 -29.19 -24.71 -8.57
C ARG A 314 -30.11 -25.61 -7.76
N GLU A 315 -29.87 -25.76 -6.46
CA GLU A 315 -30.79 -26.50 -5.56
C GLU A 315 -32.17 -25.85 -5.49
N HIS A 316 -32.23 -24.51 -5.63
CA HIS A 316 -33.47 -23.73 -5.64
C HIS A 316 -34.00 -23.48 -7.07
N ALA A 317 -33.49 -24.19 -8.09
CA ALA A 317 -33.80 -23.92 -9.49
C ALA A 317 -35.31 -24.03 -9.81
N ASP A 318 -36.04 -24.92 -9.17
CA ASP A 318 -37.47 -25.09 -9.44
C ASP A 318 -38.29 -23.91 -8.90
N GLN A 319 -37.94 -23.39 -7.72
CA GLN A 319 -38.54 -22.16 -7.18
C GLN A 319 -38.15 -20.95 -8.04
N LEU A 320 -36.89 -20.84 -8.45
CA LEU A 320 -36.41 -19.76 -9.32
C LEU A 320 -37.10 -19.77 -10.69
N LYS A 321 -37.29 -20.94 -11.31
CA LYS A 321 -38.04 -21.09 -12.57
C LYS A 321 -39.50 -20.64 -12.45
N SER A 322 -40.11 -20.75 -11.27
CA SER A 322 -41.48 -20.27 -11.04
C SER A 322 -41.61 -18.75 -11.11
N LEU A 323 -40.49 -18.02 -11.06
CA LEU A 323 -40.41 -16.56 -11.15
C LEU A 323 -40.14 -16.05 -12.58
N VAL A 324 -40.10 -16.93 -13.57
CA VAL A 324 -39.89 -16.58 -14.98
C VAL A 324 -41.25 -16.24 -15.61
N PHE A 325 -41.57 -14.95 -15.67
CA PHE A 325 -42.85 -14.45 -16.21
C PHE A 325 -42.76 -14.03 -17.69
N ASP A 326 -41.57 -13.64 -18.15
CA ASP A 326 -41.31 -13.12 -19.49
C ASP A 326 -40.12 -13.87 -20.13
N ASN A 327 -39.98 -13.81 -21.46
CA ASN A 327 -38.73 -14.20 -22.17
C ASN A 327 -37.65 -13.12 -22.01
N TYR A 328 -37.34 -12.76 -20.76
CA TYR A 328 -36.30 -11.79 -20.46
C TYR A 328 -34.93 -12.45 -20.63
N SER A 329 -34.08 -11.82 -21.43
CA SER A 329 -32.65 -12.12 -21.48
C SER A 329 -31.92 -10.89 -21.02
N ARG A 330 -31.08 -11.04 -19.99
CA ARG A 330 -30.26 -9.94 -19.52
C ARG A 330 -29.25 -9.56 -20.61
N PRO A 331 -29.23 -8.29 -21.07
CA PRO A 331 -28.22 -7.86 -22.02
C PRO A 331 -26.85 -7.84 -21.33
N GLU A 332 -25.82 -8.31 -22.02
CA GLU A 332 -24.45 -8.08 -21.55
C GLU A 332 -24.13 -6.60 -21.64
N LEU A 333 -23.60 -6.04 -20.54
CA LEU A 333 -23.19 -4.65 -20.52
C LEU A 333 -21.95 -4.50 -21.42
N ILE A 334 -22.11 -3.81 -22.54
CA ILE A 334 -20.99 -3.41 -23.39
C ILE A 334 -20.46 -2.09 -22.84
N VAL A 335 -19.50 -2.18 -21.92
CA VAL A 335 -18.82 -0.97 -21.46
C VAL A 335 -17.88 -0.53 -22.58
N LYS A 336 -18.24 0.56 -23.28
CA LYS A 336 -17.28 1.32 -24.09
C LYS A 336 -16.39 2.10 -23.12
N THR A 337 -15.59 1.43 -22.31
CA THR A 337 -14.62 2.10 -21.44
C THR A 337 -13.62 2.81 -22.36
N ALA A 338 -13.70 4.14 -22.42
CA ALA A 338 -12.55 4.90 -22.85
C ALA A 338 -11.47 4.68 -21.79
N ASP A 339 -10.31 4.14 -22.17
CA ASP A 339 -9.18 3.95 -21.24
C ASP A 339 -8.66 5.28 -20.66
N SER A 340 -9.15 6.39 -21.22
CA SER A 340 -8.82 7.75 -20.88
C SER A 340 -10.03 8.67 -20.93
N ILE A 341 -10.02 9.70 -20.10
CA ILE A 341 -11.02 10.76 -20.04
C ILE A 341 -10.36 12.11 -20.31
N TYR A 342 -11.05 13.02 -21.01
CA TYR A 342 -10.58 14.39 -21.17
C TYR A 342 -10.95 15.20 -19.92
N LEU A 343 -9.95 15.62 -19.15
CA LEU A 343 -10.17 16.48 -17.98
C LEU A 343 -9.84 17.92 -18.31
N ASN A 344 -10.78 18.83 -18.03
CA ASN A 344 -10.62 20.28 -18.19
C ASN A 344 -9.87 20.87 -17.00
N GLU A 345 -10.29 20.49 -15.80
CA GLU A 345 -9.81 21.06 -14.54
C GLU A 345 -9.79 20.01 -13.41
N ILE A 346 -8.96 20.28 -12.40
CA ILE A 346 -8.93 19.58 -11.11
C ILE A 346 -9.33 20.56 -10.01
N ASN A 347 -10.44 20.28 -9.35
CA ASN A 347 -10.89 21.01 -8.17
C ASN A 347 -10.43 20.28 -6.91
N VAL A 348 -9.96 21.03 -5.91
CA VAL A 348 -9.45 20.46 -4.66
C VAL A 348 -10.18 21.13 -3.51
N LYS A 349 -10.77 20.32 -2.64
CA LYS A 349 -11.49 20.73 -1.42
C LYS A 349 -10.94 19.96 -0.21
N GLY A 350 -11.23 20.46 0.99
CA GLY A 350 -10.80 19.84 2.25
C GLY A 350 -9.34 20.09 2.66
N ASN A 351 -8.54 20.72 1.80
CA ASN A 351 -7.16 21.11 2.10
C ASN A 351 -7.10 22.35 3.01
N LYS A 352 -6.70 22.16 4.27
CA LYS A 352 -6.58 23.20 5.31
C LYS A 352 -5.13 23.60 5.53
N ASN A 353 -4.22 22.64 5.64
CA ASN A 353 -2.80 22.87 5.92
C ASN A 353 -1.92 22.66 4.68
N TYR A 354 -2.45 22.10 3.59
CA TYR A 354 -1.70 21.91 2.35
C TYR A 354 -2.23 22.80 1.23
N THR A 355 -1.32 23.42 0.47
CA THR A 355 -1.69 24.27 -0.67
C THR A 355 -2.19 23.44 -1.85
N ARG A 356 -3.11 24.01 -2.66
CA ARG A 356 -3.55 23.39 -3.93
C ARG A 356 -2.36 23.05 -4.85
N ALA A 357 -1.34 23.91 -4.89
CA ALA A 357 -0.16 23.69 -5.71
C ALA A 357 0.64 22.44 -5.29
N PHE A 358 0.76 22.17 -3.98
CA PHE A 358 1.36 20.94 -3.47
C PHE A 358 0.55 19.71 -3.90
N ILE A 359 -0.77 19.75 -3.72
CA ILE A 359 -1.69 18.63 -4.01
C ILE A 359 -1.67 18.29 -5.50
N VAL A 360 -1.90 19.27 -6.38
CA VAL A 360 -1.86 19.07 -7.84
C VAL A 360 -0.45 18.67 -8.29
N GLY A 361 0.59 19.25 -7.67
CA GLY A 361 1.98 18.90 -7.93
C GLY A 361 2.35 17.46 -7.57
N ARG A 362 1.75 16.91 -6.51
CA ARG A 362 1.88 15.51 -6.09
C ARG A 362 0.98 14.56 -6.91
N PHE A 363 -0.22 14.97 -7.24
CA PHE A 363 -1.17 14.20 -8.06
C PHE A 363 -0.63 13.96 -9.47
N LYS A 364 0.11 14.91 -10.04
CA LYS A 364 0.89 14.80 -11.29
C LYS A 364 0.08 14.57 -12.58
N VAL A 365 -1.24 14.60 -12.52
CA VAL A 365 -2.11 14.67 -13.70
C VAL A 365 -2.10 16.08 -14.27
N LYS A 366 -1.99 16.22 -15.60
CA LYS A 366 -2.01 17.51 -16.29
C LYS A 366 -3.41 17.78 -16.82
N THR A 367 -3.90 19.00 -16.61
CA THR A 367 -5.15 19.50 -17.20
C THR A 367 -4.91 20.86 -17.85
N PRO A 368 -5.63 21.21 -18.93
CA PRO A 368 -6.58 20.34 -19.65
C PRO A 368 -5.86 19.24 -20.45
N GLY A 369 -6.49 18.08 -20.64
CA GLY A 369 -5.95 17.00 -21.49
C GLY A 369 -6.58 15.62 -21.29
N MET A 370 -6.25 14.68 -22.19
CA MET A 370 -6.61 13.27 -22.05
C MET A 370 -5.78 12.61 -20.93
N VAL A 371 -6.46 11.96 -19.99
CA VAL A 371 -5.88 11.33 -18.80
C VAL A 371 -6.33 9.89 -18.75
N ALA A 372 -5.39 8.94 -18.72
CA ALA A 372 -5.72 7.53 -18.54
C ALA A 372 -6.21 7.25 -17.12
N TYR A 373 -7.16 6.32 -16.94
CA TYR A 373 -7.60 5.91 -15.59
C TYR A 373 -6.44 5.40 -14.71
N LYS A 374 -5.45 4.75 -15.33
CA LYS A 374 -4.23 4.33 -14.65
C LYS A 374 -3.42 5.51 -14.09
N ASP A 375 -3.44 6.66 -14.77
CA ASP A 375 -2.76 7.87 -14.31
C ASP A 375 -3.51 8.54 -13.16
N LEU A 376 -4.85 8.45 -13.12
CA LEU A 376 -5.65 8.88 -11.97
C LEU A 376 -5.30 8.06 -10.72
N SER A 377 -5.38 6.72 -10.80
CA SER A 377 -5.00 5.84 -9.68
C SER A 377 -3.53 6.05 -9.27
N SER A 378 -2.64 6.26 -10.24
CA SER A 378 -1.26 6.65 -9.96
C SER A 378 -1.15 7.99 -9.23
N GLY A 379 -2.03 8.95 -9.51
CA GLY A 379 -2.09 10.24 -8.82
C GLY A 379 -2.59 10.11 -7.39
N ILE A 380 -3.63 9.30 -7.16
CA ILE A 380 -4.15 8.98 -5.82
C ILE A 380 -3.06 8.30 -4.98
N ASN A 381 -2.40 7.27 -5.53
CA ASN A 381 -1.27 6.60 -4.89
C ASN A 381 -0.14 7.57 -4.50
N ASN A 382 0.17 8.59 -5.33
CA ASN A 382 1.20 9.58 -5.00
C ASN A 382 0.77 10.48 -3.83
N LEU A 383 -0.54 10.79 -3.71
CA LEU A 383 -1.06 11.57 -2.59
C LEU A 383 -1.12 10.73 -1.32
N GLN A 384 -1.56 9.48 -1.40
CA GLN A 384 -1.55 8.56 -0.27
C GLN A 384 -0.13 8.33 0.27
N ALA A 385 0.87 8.22 -0.61
CA ALA A 385 2.27 7.99 -0.25
C ALA A 385 2.86 9.08 0.67
N THR A 386 2.23 10.27 0.69
CA THR A 386 2.66 11.36 1.56
C THR A 386 2.29 11.14 3.02
N ASP A 387 1.33 10.26 3.33
CA ASP A 387 0.71 10.12 4.66
C ASP A 387 0.17 11.45 5.24
N ASN A 388 -0.14 12.42 4.37
CA ASN A 388 -0.70 13.71 4.78
C ASN A 388 -2.22 13.68 4.86
N PHE A 389 -2.85 12.68 4.24
CA PHE A 389 -4.30 12.57 4.11
C PHE A 389 -4.78 11.25 4.73
N ALA A 390 -5.82 11.36 5.56
CA ALA A 390 -6.56 10.23 6.11
C ALA A 390 -7.48 9.59 5.06
N LYS A 391 -8.09 10.40 4.17
CA LYS A 391 -8.94 9.94 3.07
C LYS A 391 -8.77 10.84 1.84
N ILE A 392 -8.87 10.25 0.65
CA ILE A 392 -8.80 10.95 -0.64
C ILE A 392 -10.01 10.54 -1.48
N ASN A 393 -11.10 11.28 -1.36
CA ASN A 393 -12.28 11.05 -2.18
C ASN A 393 -12.11 11.77 -3.52
N TYR A 394 -12.68 11.21 -4.58
CA TYR A 394 -12.69 11.89 -5.88
C TYR A 394 -13.90 11.51 -6.72
N GLU A 395 -14.40 12.49 -7.47
CA GLU A 395 -15.56 12.35 -8.33
C GLU A 395 -15.25 12.98 -9.68
N ILE A 396 -15.76 12.38 -10.76
CA ILE A 396 -15.58 12.89 -12.11
C ILE A 396 -16.92 13.41 -12.60
N ILE A 397 -17.09 14.73 -12.59
CA ILE A 397 -18.31 15.41 -13.04
C ILE A 397 -18.16 15.69 -14.53
N THR A 398 -19.14 15.28 -15.35
CA THR A 398 -19.20 15.64 -16.77
C THR A 398 -20.13 16.82 -16.96
N ASP A 399 -19.73 17.79 -17.79
CA ASP A 399 -20.61 18.81 -18.35
C ASP A 399 -20.51 18.83 -19.88
N ASP A 400 -21.28 19.71 -20.52
CA ASP A 400 -21.30 19.86 -21.98
C ASP A 400 -19.94 20.36 -22.54
N ASP A 401 -19.08 20.93 -21.69
CA ASP A 401 -17.80 21.56 -22.04
C ASP A 401 -16.58 20.66 -21.71
N GLY A 402 -16.75 19.55 -20.99
CA GLY A 402 -15.72 18.54 -20.68
C GLY A 402 -15.96 17.78 -19.37
N SER A 403 -14.88 17.33 -18.72
CA SER A 403 -14.99 16.67 -17.41
C SER A 403 -14.10 17.34 -16.37
N ILE A 404 -14.62 17.49 -15.16
CA ILE A 404 -13.93 18.08 -14.00
C ILE A 404 -13.68 16.95 -12.99
N LEU A 405 -12.44 16.88 -12.50
CA LEU A 405 -12.11 16.00 -11.38
C LEU A 405 -12.23 16.78 -10.07
N GLU A 406 -13.23 16.48 -9.25
CA GLU A 406 -13.31 16.97 -7.89
C GLU A 406 -12.55 16.03 -6.97
N ILE A 407 -11.58 16.56 -6.23
CA ILE A 407 -10.83 15.83 -5.19
C ILE A 407 -11.21 16.44 -3.85
N ASP A 408 -11.76 15.62 -2.96
CA ASP A 408 -12.11 16.00 -1.59
C ASP A 408 -11.22 15.26 -0.59
N LEU A 409 -10.44 16.03 0.17
CA LEU A 409 -9.36 15.54 1.01
C LEU A 409 -9.73 15.65 2.48
N VAL A 410 -9.50 14.56 3.22
CA VAL A 410 -9.49 14.59 4.68
C VAL A 410 -8.03 14.55 5.13
N GLU A 411 -7.52 15.66 5.65
CA GLU A 411 -6.16 15.73 6.18
C GLU A 411 -5.99 14.83 7.41
N SER A 412 -4.79 14.27 7.57
CA SER A 412 -4.44 13.47 8.74
C SER A 412 -4.22 14.36 9.97
N ASP A 413 -4.84 13.99 11.09
CA ASP A 413 -4.60 14.63 12.38
C ASP A 413 -3.22 14.28 12.97
N ALA A 414 -2.59 13.21 12.48
CA ALA A 414 -1.29 12.76 12.93
C ALA A 414 -0.16 13.57 12.30
N ARG A 415 0.47 14.44 13.12
CA ARG A 415 1.64 15.24 12.70
C ARG A 415 2.96 14.76 13.28
N ASN A 416 2.92 13.99 14.36
CA ASN A 416 4.11 13.45 15.02
C ASN A 416 4.14 11.93 14.89
N TYR A 417 5.33 11.39 14.68
CA TYR A 417 5.57 9.97 14.47
C TYR A 417 6.75 9.51 15.31
N LEU A 418 6.55 8.43 16.06
CA LEU A 418 7.60 7.64 16.68
C LEU A 418 7.86 6.45 15.77
N ARG A 419 9.11 6.26 15.34
CA ARG A 419 9.46 5.11 14.49
C ARG A 419 10.60 4.33 15.10
N LEU A 420 10.52 3.01 14.97
CA LEU A 420 11.43 2.08 15.64
C LEU A 420 12.03 1.12 14.62
N GLY A 421 13.31 0.81 14.77
CA GLY A 421 14.02 -0.15 13.93
C GLY A 421 15.06 -0.94 14.73
N LEU A 422 15.39 -2.13 14.25
CA LEU A 422 16.48 -2.94 14.79
C LEU A 422 17.46 -3.26 13.66
N HIS A 423 18.73 -3.39 14.03
CA HIS A 423 19.82 -3.63 13.11
C HIS A 423 20.93 -4.43 13.77
N TYR A 424 21.54 -5.34 13.00
CA TYR A 424 22.83 -5.95 13.28
C TYR A 424 23.53 -6.26 11.95
N ASP A 425 24.78 -5.83 11.84
CA ASP A 425 25.74 -6.33 10.86
C ASP A 425 27.14 -6.43 11.50
N GLU A 426 28.12 -6.96 10.76
CA GLU A 426 29.46 -7.17 11.31
C GLU A 426 30.31 -5.89 11.48
N LEU A 427 29.99 -4.80 10.77
CA LEU A 427 30.70 -3.53 10.84
C LEU A 427 30.09 -2.59 11.89
N LEU A 428 28.81 -2.31 11.75
CA LEU A 428 28.04 -1.37 12.56
C LEU A 428 27.49 -2.00 13.84
N ARG A 429 27.49 -3.34 13.93
CA ARG A 429 27.11 -4.13 15.11
C ARG A 429 25.65 -3.90 15.52
N SER A 430 25.29 -4.34 16.72
CA SER A 430 23.90 -4.30 17.17
C SER A 430 23.45 -2.87 17.47
N ALA A 431 22.25 -2.53 17.01
CA ALA A 431 21.65 -1.23 17.28
C ALA A 431 20.11 -1.25 17.25
N ALA A 432 19.54 -0.43 18.12
CA ALA A 432 18.15 -0.01 18.08
C ALA A 432 18.06 1.44 17.58
N LEU A 433 17.15 1.68 16.65
CA LEU A 433 16.85 3.02 16.15
C LEU A 433 15.56 3.52 16.78
N ILE A 434 15.62 4.73 17.32
CA ILE A 434 14.47 5.50 17.79
C ILE A 434 14.40 6.79 16.97
N ASN A 435 13.35 6.94 16.18
CA ASN A 435 13.10 8.12 15.36
C ASN A 435 11.96 8.95 15.94
N LEU A 436 12.16 10.26 15.99
CA LEU A 436 11.09 11.23 16.17
C LEU A 436 10.97 12.09 14.92
N ALA A 437 9.81 12.02 14.27
CA ALA A 437 9.52 12.83 13.10
C ALA A 437 8.28 13.71 13.34
N ARG A 438 8.32 14.93 12.79
CA ARG A 438 7.21 15.88 12.84
C ARG A 438 7.04 16.57 11.50
N LYS A 439 5.81 16.58 11.00
CA LYS A 439 5.38 17.31 9.81
C LYS A 439 4.82 18.69 10.19
N ASN A 440 4.88 19.64 9.27
CA ASN A 440 4.30 20.98 9.42
C ASN A 440 4.85 21.70 10.65
N VAL A 441 6.18 21.86 10.72
CA VAL A 441 6.88 22.50 11.83
C VAL A 441 7.00 24.00 11.59
N PHE A 442 7.66 24.41 10.51
CA PHE A 442 7.89 25.80 10.14
C PHE A 442 7.08 26.21 8.90
N PHE A 443 6.79 25.27 8.00
CA PHE A 443 6.04 25.49 6.76
C PHE A 443 4.98 24.42 6.53
N ASP A 444 4.06 24.65 5.59
CA ASP A 444 2.94 23.75 5.28
C ASP A 444 3.36 22.37 4.70
N ASN A 445 4.60 22.21 4.29
CA ASN A 445 5.10 21.06 3.54
C ASN A 445 6.50 20.62 3.98
N ASP A 446 6.88 20.95 5.21
CA ASP A 446 8.15 20.54 5.80
C ASP A 446 8.02 19.32 6.72
N ILE A 447 9.14 18.65 6.91
CA ILE A 447 9.30 17.54 7.84
C ILE A 447 10.66 17.65 8.53
N ILE A 448 10.65 17.48 9.85
CA ILE A 448 11.85 17.23 10.66
C ILE A 448 11.83 15.76 11.05
N SER A 449 12.98 15.09 10.96
CA SER A 449 13.17 13.71 11.36
C SER A 449 14.52 13.57 12.07
N ALA A 450 14.52 13.02 13.28
CA ALA A 450 15.72 12.78 14.07
C ALA A 450 15.80 11.30 14.47
N ASP A 451 16.82 10.60 13.99
CA ASP A 451 17.15 9.22 14.36
C ASP A 451 18.21 9.24 15.48
N ALA A 452 17.90 8.62 16.63
CA ALA A 452 18.88 8.22 17.62
C ALA A 452 19.13 6.72 17.49
N ILE A 453 20.37 6.33 17.16
CA ILE A 453 20.75 4.94 16.92
C ILE A 453 21.69 4.51 18.04
N ILE A 454 21.17 3.68 18.94
CA ILE A 454 21.79 3.31 20.21
C ILE A 454 22.13 1.81 20.18
N GLY A 455 23.36 1.47 20.55
CA GLY A 455 23.86 0.10 20.55
C GLY A 455 25.36 0.08 20.78
N ASP A 456 26.06 -0.86 20.16
CA ASP A 456 27.52 -0.96 20.24
C ASP A 456 28.23 0.30 19.71
N ASN A 457 27.64 0.90 18.67
CA ASN A 457 28.16 2.07 17.96
C ASN A 457 27.12 3.18 17.93
N LEU A 458 27.33 4.21 18.74
CA LEU A 458 26.44 5.38 18.81
C LEU A 458 26.46 6.16 17.49
N ARG A 459 25.27 6.40 16.95
CA ARG A 459 25.07 7.10 15.67
C ARG A 459 23.83 7.98 15.74
N TYR A 460 23.76 8.99 14.89
CA TYR A 460 22.53 9.75 14.71
C TYR A 460 22.37 10.23 13.27
N ASN A 461 21.13 10.46 12.88
CA ASN A 461 20.78 11.18 11.65
C ASN A 461 19.76 12.26 11.98
N PHE A 462 19.90 13.42 11.36
CA PHE A 462 18.93 14.51 11.42
C PHE A 462 18.65 15.00 10.01
N ASP A 463 17.38 15.04 9.64
CA ASP A 463 16.90 15.51 8.35
C ASP A 463 15.85 16.60 8.57
N TYR A 464 16.03 17.73 7.89
CA TYR A 464 14.98 18.73 7.68
C TYR A 464 14.75 18.87 6.17
N TYR A 465 13.51 18.72 5.72
CA TYR A 465 13.19 18.71 4.30
C TYR A 465 11.88 19.42 4.02
N ILE A 466 11.89 20.34 3.04
CA ILE A 466 10.71 21.07 2.56
C ILE A 466 10.36 20.54 1.17
N ASP A 467 9.24 19.82 1.06
CA ASP A 467 8.83 19.17 -0.18
C ASP A 467 7.96 20.10 -1.05
N LYS A 468 8.57 20.72 -2.07
CA LYS A 468 7.84 21.59 -3.00
C LYS A 468 7.30 20.86 -4.25
N GLY A 469 7.20 19.54 -4.21
CA GLY A 469 6.62 18.72 -5.28
C GLY A 469 7.41 18.78 -6.58
N ARG A 470 6.92 19.55 -7.56
CA ARG A 470 7.59 19.76 -8.86
C ARG A 470 8.65 20.87 -8.83
N TYR A 471 8.62 21.72 -7.81
CA TYR A 471 9.61 22.79 -7.64
C TYR A 471 10.81 22.30 -6.84
N TRP A 472 11.86 23.11 -6.83
CA TRP A 472 13.06 22.87 -6.02
C TRP A 472 12.71 22.76 -4.55
N SER A 473 12.95 21.57 -4.01
CA SER A 473 12.87 21.24 -2.59
C SER A 473 14.20 21.59 -1.92
N ILE A 474 14.15 21.95 -0.65
CA ILE A 474 15.32 22.39 0.12
C ILE A 474 15.44 21.45 1.31
N GLY A 475 16.66 21.04 1.67
CA GLY A 475 16.87 20.26 2.86
C GLY A 475 18.20 20.50 3.54
N LEU A 476 18.25 20.11 4.81
CA LEU A 476 19.44 20.03 5.65
C LEU A 476 19.57 18.58 6.11
N HIS A 477 20.79 18.07 6.08
CA HIS A 477 21.11 16.73 6.54
C HIS A 477 22.33 16.78 7.45
N SER A 478 22.27 16.07 8.57
CA SER A 478 23.34 15.94 9.54
C SER A 478 23.43 14.50 9.98
N GLU A 479 24.60 13.90 9.87
CA GLU A 479 24.81 12.47 10.12
C GLU A 479 26.12 12.28 10.87
N PHE A 480 26.08 11.49 11.94
CA PHE A 480 27.27 11.05 12.68
C PHE A 480 27.35 9.53 12.68
N ILE A 481 28.48 9.02 12.19
CA ILE A 481 28.80 7.61 12.13
C ILE A 481 30.07 7.36 12.92
N ASN A 482 30.05 6.34 13.78
CA ASN A 482 31.24 5.84 14.45
C ASN A 482 31.23 4.32 14.41
N PHE A 483 32.37 3.69 14.14
CA PHE A 483 32.55 2.24 14.32
C PHE A 483 34.02 1.89 14.57
N GLU A 484 34.25 0.65 14.99
CA GLU A 484 35.59 0.09 15.16
C GLU A 484 35.71 -1.18 14.30
N GLN A 485 36.83 -1.33 13.59
CA GLN A 485 37.11 -2.50 12.77
C GLN A 485 38.57 -2.93 12.93
N ASN A 486 38.80 -4.24 13.03
CA ASN A 486 40.16 -4.77 12.96
C ASN A 486 40.56 -4.88 11.50
N VAL A 487 41.70 -4.29 11.15
CA VAL A 487 42.26 -4.28 9.80
C VAL A 487 43.63 -4.93 9.83
N ASN A 488 44.01 -5.63 8.77
CA ASN A 488 45.32 -6.25 8.66
C ASN A 488 46.41 -5.17 8.70
N ALA A 489 47.43 -5.34 9.55
CA ALA A 489 48.49 -4.33 9.69
C ALA A 489 49.27 -4.12 8.38
N ALA A 490 49.48 -5.17 7.59
CA ALA A 490 50.17 -5.07 6.30
C ALA A 490 49.41 -4.18 5.31
N PHE A 491 48.07 -4.23 5.31
CA PHE A 491 47.26 -3.32 4.50
C PHE A 491 47.45 -1.86 4.94
N VAL A 492 47.54 -1.61 6.24
CA VAL A 492 47.74 -0.24 6.75
C VAL A 492 49.13 0.30 6.39
N GLU A 493 50.17 -0.54 6.43
CA GLU A 493 51.53 -0.18 5.97
C GLU A 493 51.58 0.17 4.48
N ASP A 494 50.82 -0.54 3.65
CA ASP A 494 50.76 -0.28 2.20
C ASP A 494 50.04 1.05 1.87
N VAL A 495 49.10 1.47 2.71
CA VAL A 495 48.23 2.64 2.47
C VAL A 495 48.71 3.90 3.20
N ILE A 496 49.41 3.73 4.31
CA ILE A 496 49.91 4.81 5.17
C ILE A 496 51.39 4.50 5.41
N ASP A 497 52.28 5.41 5.01
CA ASP A 497 53.75 5.28 5.07
C ASP A 497 54.26 5.22 6.52
N ILE A 498 53.94 4.12 7.20
CA ILE A 498 54.28 3.81 8.58
C ILE A 498 55.29 2.68 8.54
N THR A 499 56.38 2.85 9.28
CA THR A 499 57.46 1.87 9.36
C THR A 499 56.99 0.56 10.00
N SER A 500 57.58 -0.57 9.56
CA SER A 500 57.25 -1.95 9.94
C SER A 500 56.63 -2.11 11.34
N LEU A 501 55.33 -2.34 11.36
CA LEU A 501 54.50 -2.60 12.52
C LEU A 501 54.75 -4.02 13.01
N SER A 502 55.08 -4.20 14.29
CA SER A 502 55.23 -5.52 14.90
C SER A 502 53.90 -6.11 15.38
N VAL A 503 52.82 -5.92 14.63
CA VAL A 503 51.47 -6.39 14.95
C VAL A 503 50.81 -7.02 13.73
N ASN A 504 49.94 -8.01 13.93
CA ASN A 504 49.23 -8.68 12.83
C ASN A 504 47.97 -7.91 12.39
N SER A 505 47.33 -7.21 13.32
CA SER A 505 46.08 -6.49 13.09
C SER A 505 46.03 -5.22 13.92
N LEU A 506 45.49 -4.16 13.33
CA LEU A 506 45.22 -2.89 13.99
C LEU A 506 43.73 -2.70 14.19
N ARG A 507 43.33 -2.29 15.39
CA ARG A 507 41.96 -1.83 15.61
C ARG A 507 41.85 -0.38 15.18
N ILE A 508 41.19 -0.14 14.06
CA ILE A 508 40.92 1.19 13.54
C ILE A 508 39.57 1.66 14.07
N LYS A 509 39.53 2.89 14.58
CA LYS A 509 38.30 3.61 14.93
C LYS A 509 38.03 4.63 13.84
N TYR A 510 36.80 4.64 13.36
CA TYR A 510 36.34 5.52 12.28
C TYR A 510 35.23 6.43 12.81
N ARG A 511 35.42 7.74 12.73
CA ARG A 511 34.42 8.75 13.11
C ARG A 511 34.21 9.71 11.96
N ASP A 512 32.98 9.81 11.50
CA ASP A 512 32.57 10.69 10.40
C ASP A 512 31.38 11.54 10.84
N TRP A 513 31.52 12.85 10.71
CA TRP A 513 30.46 13.81 10.98
C TRP A 513 30.17 14.66 9.74
N THR A 514 29.03 14.43 9.11
CA THR A 514 28.66 15.04 7.84
C THR A 514 27.53 16.05 8.03
N GLN A 515 27.73 17.27 7.55
CA GLN A 515 26.72 18.33 7.50
C GLN A 515 26.48 18.73 6.05
N GLN A 516 25.22 18.75 5.62
CA GLN A 516 24.85 19.07 4.25
C GLN A 516 23.68 20.04 4.20
N ALA A 517 23.75 20.98 3.25
CA ALA A 517 22.61 21.77 2.81
C ALA A 517 22.42 21.56 1.31
N PHE A 518 21.19 21.27 0.89
CA PHE A 518 20.94 20.84 -0.48
C PHE A 518 19.66 21.38 -1.08
N LEU A 519 19.70 21.47 -2.41
CA LEU A 519 18.56 21.67 -3.28
C LEU A 519 18.28 20.37 -4.03
N GLN A 520 17.02 19.98 -4.09
CA GLN A 520 16.59 18.78 -4.80
C GLN A 520 15.49 19.12 -5.80
N THR A 521 15.63 18.64 -7.03
CA THR A 521 14.56 18.68 -8.03
C THR A 521 14.28 17.29 -8.58
N ARG A 522 13.09 17.10 -9.12
CA ARG A 522 12.62 15.82 -9.63
C ARG A 522 12.10 15.98 -11.06
N ILE A 523 12.69 15.25 -12.00
CA ILE A 523 12.25 15.26 -13.40
C ILE A 523 11.02 14.37 -13.59
N ASN A 524 11.05 13.15 -13.05
CA ASN A 524 9.94 12.18 -13.13
C ASN A 524 9.86 11.32 -11.85
N LYS A 525 9.02 10.28 -11.78
CA LYS A 525 8.81 9.50 -10.54
C LYS A 525 10.08 8.83 -9.99
N SER A 526 11.05 8.51 -10.85
CA SER A 526 12.23 7.74 -10.46
C SER A 526 13.51 8.55 -10.42
N VAL A 527 13.60 9.69 -11.13
CA VAL A 527 14.84 10.47 -11.28
C VAL A 527 14.83 11.73 -10.41
N ASN A 528 15.78 11.82 -9.48
CA ASN A 528 16.02 12.98 -8.62
C ASN A 528 17.43 13.52 -8.86
N PHE A 529 17.53 14.85 -8.86
CA PHE A 529 18.80 15.58 -8.91
C PHE A 529 18.97 16.33 -7.61
N VAL A 530 20.12 16.16 -6.96
CA VAL A 530 20.49 16.85 -5.74
C VAL A 530 21.76 17.64 -6.01
N ALA A 531 21.83 18.87 -5.53
CA ALA A 531 23.07 19.65 -5.51
C ALA A 531 23.15 20.41 -4.20
N GLY A 532 24.35 20.53 -3.64
CA GLY A 532 24.51 21.13 -2.33
C GLY A 532 25.94 21.42 -1.93
N ILE A 533 26.07 21.86 -0.69
CA ILE A 533 27.34 22.02 0.01
C ILE A 533 27.41 21.02 1.14
N GLU A 534 28.60 20.50 1.38
CA GLU A 534 28.92 19.56 2.44
C GLU A 534 30.10 20.06 3.26
N VAL A 535 30.01 19.92 4.58
CA VAL A 535 31.16 19.97 5.48
C VAL A 535 31.21 18.63 6.20
N LYS A 536 32.33 17.93 6.07
CA LYS A 536 32.58 16.61 6.64
C LYS A 536 33.76 16.70 7.60
N SER A 537 33.65 16.15 8.80
CA SER A 537 34.78 15.98 9.72
C SER A 537 35.08 14.49 9.87
N LEU A 538 36.28 14.08 9.46
CA LEU A 538 36.72 12.70 9.44
C LEU A 538 37.87 12.53 10.42
N HIS A 539 37.74 11.55 11.32
CA HIS A 539 38.78 11.16 12.26
C HIS A 539 38.93 9.64 12.23
N ILE A 540 40.08 9.19 11.71
CA ILE A 540 40.46 7.77 11.62
C ILE A 540 41.71 7.61 12.48
N PHE A 541 41.67 6.72 13.46
CA PHE A 541 42.77 6.57 14.41
C PHE A 541 42.83 5.16 15.00
N THR A 542 43.93 4.83 15.67
CA THR A 542 44.08 3.59 16.44
C THR A 542 44.66 3.83 17.82
N GLU A 543 44.18 3.06 18.80
CA GLU A 543 44.73 2.97 20.15
C GLU A 543 45.71 1.78 20.28
N THR A 544 45.94 1.03 19.19
CA THR A 544 46.79 -0.18 19.20
C THR A 544 48.28 0.16 19.12
N LEU A 545 48.62 1.30 18.52
CA LEU A 545 49.99 1.75 18.32
C LEU A 545 50.36 2.83 19.34
N SER A 546 51.50 2.65 20.00
CA SER A 546 52.06 3.67 20.89
C SER A 546 52.75 4.76 20.07
N THR A 547 52.47 6.02 20.39
CA THR A 547 53.03 7.19 19.70
C THR A 547 54.40 7.63 20.26
N GLY A 548 54.92 6.95 21.28
CA GLY A 548 56.14 7.38 22.00
C GLY A 548 55.96 8.64 22.85
N ASP A 549 54.83 9.33 22.76
CA ASP A 549 54.42 10.46 23.59
C ASP A 549 53.48 9.97 24.70
N PRO A 550 53.87 10.04 25.99
CA PRO A 550 53.03 9.57 27.10
C PRO A 550 51.77 10.42 27.33
N THR A 551 51.57 11.50 26.59
CA THR A 551 50.37 12.35 26.65
C THR A 551 49.37 12.08 25.51
N ASN A 552 49.76 11.30 24.50
CA ASN A 552 48.92 10.98 23.35
C ASN A 552 48.70 9.46 23.22
N ASP A 553 47.52 9.02 23.63
CA ASP A 553 47.16 7.59 23.66
C ASP A 553 46.67 7.06 22.29
N THR A 554 46.68 7.88 21.24
CA THR A 554 46.13 7.53 19.91
C THR A 554 47.08 7.87 18.77
N THR A 555 47.20 6.97 17.79
CA THR A 555 47.84 7.25 16.50
C THR A 555 46.77 7.63 15.47
N ASP A 556 46.78 8.88 15.02
CA ASP A 556 45.85 9.42 14.03
C ASP A 556 46.33 9.09 12.60
N PHE A 557 45.44 8.53 11.79
CA PHE A 557 45.63 8.28 10.36
C PHE A 557 45.03 9.39 9.49
N SER A 558 43.95 10.00 9.95
CA SER A 558 43.40 11.24 9.38
C SER A 558 42.61 11.95 10.47
N ASN A 559 42.71 13.28 10.53
CA ASN A 559 42.03 14.10 11.52
C ASN A 559 41.81 15.51 10.95
N GLY A 560 40.66 15.73 10.32
CA GLY A 560 40.35 17.02 9.72
C GLY A 560 38.94 17.18 9.21
N SER A 561 38.62 18.42 8.86
CA SER A 561 37.36 18.80 8.23
C SER A 561 37.58 19.17 6.77
N MET A 562 36.70 18.69 5.91
CA MET A 562 36.69 18.90 4.47
C MET A 562 35.41 19.60 4.05
N GLY A 563 35.52 20.55 3.13
CA GLY A 563 34.35 21.19 2.50
C GLY A 563 34.25 20.81 1.04
N SER A 564 33.05 20.48 0.57
CA SER A 564 32.81 20.20 -0.84
C SER A 564 31.52 20.78 -1.38
N PHE A 565 31.54 21.08 -2.68
CA PHE A 565 30.31 21.19 -3.48
C PHE A 565 30.00 19.82 -4.04
N TYR A 566 28.75 19.37 -3.90
CA TYR A 566 28.39 18.02 -4.34
C TYR A 566 27.13 17.99 -5.19
N GLY A 567 27.03 16.94 -6.01
CA GLY A 567 25.90 16.68 -6.88
C GLY A 567 25.58 15.19 -6.96
N LYS A 568 24.30 14.83 -6.88
CA LYS A 568 23.82 13.45 -6.99
C LYS A 568 22.73 13.29 -8.03
N VAL A 569 22.77 12.19 -8.76
CA VAL A 569 21.69 11.74 -9.63
C VAL A 569 21.21 10.39 -9.11
N LEU A 570 19.93 10.34 -8.76
CA LEU A 570 19.32 9.20 -8.09
C LEU A 570 18.18 8.70 -8.96
N VAL A 571 18.35 7.53 -9.55
CA VAL A 571 17.31 6.78 -10.25
C VAL A 571 17.01 5.53 -9.45
N ASP A 572 15.76 5.35 -9.05
CA ASP A 572 15.33 4.13 -8.38
C ASP A 572 13.95 3.72 -8.88
N SER A 573 13.89 2.58 -9.57
CA SER A 573 12.67 1.92 -10.01
C SER A 573 12.57 0.48 -9.51
N TYR A 574 13.40 0.08 -8.56
CA TYR A 574 13.29 -1.24 -7.93
C TYR A 574 11.94 -1.41 -7.24
N ASP A 575 11.36 -2.59 -7.41
CA ASP A 575 10.12 -3.02 -6.77
C ASP A 575 10.29 -3.26 -5.26
N ASN A 576 11.45 -3.78 -4.85
CA ASN A 576 11.84 -4.01 -3.46
C ASN A 576 13.24 -3.44 -3.20
N ALA A 577 13.46 -2.83 -2.03
CA ALA A 577 14.74 -2.18 -1.70
C ALA A 577 15.87 -3.18 -1.33
N LEU A 578 15.49 -4.36 -0.83
CA LEU A 578 16.40 -5.35 -0.27
C LEU A 578 16.61 -6.54 -1.22
N PHE A 579 15.51 -7.08 -1.74
CA PHE A 579 15.51 -8.18 -2.72
C PHE A 579 14.81 -7.73 -4.01
N PRO A 580 15.40 -6.80 -4.79
CA PRO A 580 14.79 -6.32 -6.01
C PRO A 580 14.61 -7.46 -7.01
N SER A 581 13.41 -7.59 -7.56
CA SER A 581 13.08 -8.59 -8.57
C SER A 581 12.93 -7.98 -9.96
N SER A 582 12.68 -6.67 -10.03
CA SER A 582 12.58 -5.91 -11.26
C SER A 582 13.02 -4.47 -11.09
N GLY A 583 13.53 -3.86 -12.16
CA GLY A 583 13.78 -2.42 -12.24
C GLY A 583 15.25 -2.04 -12.33
N TRP A 584 15.52 -0.76 -12.13
CA TRP A 584 16.84 -0.15 -12.24
C TRP A 584 17.15 0.71 -11.02
N LYS A 585 18.41 0.70 -10.60
CA LYS A 585 18.95 1.68 -9.64
C LYS A 585 20.17 2.35 -10.27
N ILE A 586 20.22 3.67 -10.29
CA ILE A 586 21.40 4.45 -10.68
C ILE A 586 21.64 5.45 -9.58
N GLU A 587 22.84 5.45 -9.03
CA GLU A 587 23.25 6.36 -7.97
C GLU A 587 24.60 6.95 -8.34
N SER A 588 24.61 8.23 -8.72
CA SER A 588 25.85 8.97 -8.92
C SER A 588 26.11 9.90 -7.75
N ASP A 589 27.37 10.03 -7.38
CA ASP A 589 27.83 10.93 -6.34
C ASP A 589 29.09 11.65 -6.82
N PHE A 590 29.05 12.97 -6.88
CA PHE A 590 30.17 13.81 -7.30
C PHE A 590 30.45 14.85 -6.23
N HIS A 591 31.72 15.01 -5.88
CA HIS A 591 32.19 16.01 -4.93
C HIS A 591 33.38 16.78 -5.54
N LEU A 592 33.36 18.10 -5.40
CA LEU A 592 34.52 18.98 -5.61
C LEU A 592 34.96 19.52 -4.25
N TYR A 593 36.09 19.04 -3.75
CA TYR A 593 36.62 19.43 -2.44
C TYR A 593 37.38 20.75 -2.56
N ALA A 594 36.92 21.74 -1.81
CA ALA A 594 37.43 23.12 -1.85
C ALA A 594 38.39 23.44 -0.69
N PHE A 595 38.32 22.71 0.42
CA PHE A 595 39.28 22.83 1.52
C PHE A 595 39.41 21.54 2.31
N ASN A 596 40.55 21.38 3.00
CA ASN A 596 40.76 20.38 4.05
C ASN A 596 41.65 20.97 5.17
N THR A 597 41.18 20.94 6.41
CA THR A 597 41.91 21.51 7.56
C THR A 597 43.13 20.70 7.96
N GLU A 598 43.19 19.40 7.67
CA GLU A 598 44.34 18.53 7.97
C GLU A 598 45.58 18.95 7.15
N PHE A 599 45.38 19.31 5.88
CA PHE A 599 46.47 19.70 4.99
C PHE A 599 46.74 21.21 4.97
N GLY A 600 45.77 22.03 5.41
CA GLY A 600 45.93 23.50 5.49
C GLY A 600 46.35 24.09 4.14
N GLU A 601 47.43 24.87 4.11
CA GLU A 601 47.97 25.47 2.87
C GLU A 601 48.54 24.45 1.87
N ARG A 602 48.78 23.20 2.29
CA ARG A 602 49.23 22.12 1.39
C ARG A 602 48.07 21.47 0.63
N PHE A 603 46.84 21.79 0.99
CA PHE A 603 45.66 21.24 0.33
C PHE A 603 45.61 21.66 -1.15
N LYS A 604 45.43 20.69 -2.03
CA LYS A 604 45.09 20.92 -3.44
C LYS A 604 43.64 20.53 -3.67
N GLU A 605 42.91 21.37 -4.37
CA GLU A 605 41.55 21.05 -4.80
C GLU A 605 41.55 19.76 -5.64
N PHE A 606 40.61 18.88 -5.34
CA PHE A 606 40.43 17.64 -6.08
C PHE A 606 38.94 17.32 -6.20
N SER A 607 38.61 16.47 -7.16
CA SER A 607 37.25 16.00 -7.37
C SER A 607 37.18 14.48 -7.23
N MET A 608 36.05 14.02 -6.73
CA MET A 608 35.76 12.60 -6.58
C MET A 608 34.39 12.32 -7.17
N ALA A 609 34.32 11.30 -8.03
CA ALA A 609 33.10 10.90 -8.70
C ALA A 609 32.91 9.41 -8.57
N GLN A 610 31.69 8.97 -8.30
CA GLN A 610 31.31 7.57 -8.36
C GLN A 610 29.92 7.39 -8.95
N VAL A 611 29.73 6.26 -9.62
CA VAL A 611 28.45 5.87 -10.22
C VAL A 611 28.23 4.39 -9.96
N GLU A 612 27.08 4.07 -9.37
CA GLU A 612 26.58 2.71 -9.19
C GLU A 612 25.36 2.51 -10.11
N VAL A 613 25.36 1.46 -10.92
CA VAL A 613 24.27 1.08 -11.82
C VAL A 613 23.88 -0.35 -11.53
N GLY A 614 22.63 -0.56 -11.11
CA GLY A 614 22.03 -1.86 -10.84
C GLY A 614 20.80 -2.13 -11.71
N HIS A 615 20.62 -3.40 -12.08
CA HIS A 615 19.44 -3.90 -12.76
C HIS A 615 19.01 -5.24 -12.18
N ALA A 616 17.70 -5.45 -12.07
CA ALA A 616 17.10 -6.71 -11.66
C ALA A 616 16.04 -7.15 -12.68
N GLN A 617 16.00 -8.45 -12.97
CA GLN A 617 14.99 -9.03 -13.85
C GLN A 617 14.57 -10.43 -13.37
N ARG A 618 13.26 -10.61 -13.20
CA ARG A 618 12.62 -11.85 -12.75
C ARG A 618 12.16 -12.73 -13.93
N PHE A 619 12.36 -14.03 -13.78
CA PHE A 619 11.96 -15.13 -14.66
C PHE A 619 11.33 -16.25 -13.81
N GLY A 620 10.01 -16.22 -13.62
CA GLY A 620 9.34 -17.17 -12.72
C GLY A 620 9.75 -16.94 -11.26
N ASN A 621 10.33 -17.95 -10.60
CA ASN A 621 10.87 -17.83 -9.24
C ASN A 621 12.36 -17.48 -9.19
N PHE A 622 12.97 -17.21 -10.35
CA PHE A 622 14.38 -16.90 -10.47
C PHE A 622 14.57 -15.42 -10.83
N THR A 623 15.51 -14.74 -10.19
CA THR A 623 15.85 -13.34 -10.48
C THR A 623 17.34 -13.25 -10.75
N ILE A 624 17.70 -12.58 -11.85
CA ILE A 624 19.09 -12.20 -12.14
C ILE A 624 19.26 -10.74 -11.76
N ARG A 625 20.34 -10.44 -11.04
CA ARG A 625 20.77 -9.07 -10.71
C ARG A 625 22.17 -8.82 -11.22
N GLY A 626 22.38 -7.62 -11.76
CA GLY A 626 23.68 -7.10 -12.15
C GLY A 626 23.89 -5.73 -11.52
N ASN A 627 25.08 -5.47 -11.00
CA ASN A 627 25.48 -4.20 -10.42
C ASN A 627 26.89 -3.84 -10.90
N ALA A 628 27.09 -2.61 -11.34
CA ALA A 628 28.38 -2.06 -11.74
C ALA A 628 28.64 -0.79 -10.94
N HIS A 629 29.85 -0.65 -10.41
CA HIS A 629 30.29 0.49 -9.62
C HIS A 629 31.59 1.02 -10.20
N LEU A 630 31.60 2.29 -10.58
CA LEU A 630 32.78 3.01 -11.04
C LEU A 630 33.09 4.13 -10.06
N GLY A 631 34.35 4.31 -9.72
CA GLY A 631 34.83 5.36 -8.83
C GLY A 631 36.13 5.95 -9.36
N ILE A 632 36.25 7.27 -9.33
CA ILE A 632 37.46 7.98 -9.76
C ILE A 632 37.69 9.20 -8.88
N THR A 633 38.94 9.38 -8.47
CA THR A 633 39.45 10.62 -7.90
C THR A 633 40.32 11.30 -8.96
N VAL A 634 40.08 12.59 -9.20
CA VAL A 634 40.83 13.41 -10.15
C VAL A 634 41.42 14.60 -9.42
N GLY A 635 42.75 14.69 -9.47
CA GLY A 635 43.54 15.63 -8.69
C GLY A 635 44.64 14.87 -7.94
N ASP A 636 45.62 15.61 -7.43
CA ASP A 636 46.72 15.06 -6.65
C ASP A 636 46.31 15.05 -5.18
N THR A 637 45.88 13.88 -4.69
CA THR A 637 45.50 13.70 -3.28
C THR A 637 46.55 12.86 -2.58
N ASP A 638 47.44 13.51 -1.83
CA ASP A 638 48.27 12.85 -0.81
C ASP A 638 47.42 12.31 0.39
N ASN A 639 46.13 12.04 0.18
CA ASN A 639 45.16 11.71 1.21
C ASN A 639 44.48 10.36 0.95
N SER A 640 45.15 9.27 1.33
CA SER A 640 44.64 7.91 1.20
C SER A 640 43.41 7.62 2.08
N SER A 641 43.08 8.50 3.05
CA SER A 641 41.87 8.34 3.89
C SER A 641 40.56 8.44 3.09
N MET A 642 40.62 9.02 1.88
CA MET A 642 39.47 9.22 0.99
C MET A 642 39.39 8.19 -0.13
N ASP A 643 40.29 7.21 -0.18
CA ASP A 643 40.29 6.15 -1.19
C ASP A 643 38.97 5.36 -1.22
N PHE A 644 38.74 4.66 -2.32
CA PHE A 644 37.70 3.65 -2.39
C PHE A 644 38.16 2.40 -1.66
N PHE A 645 37.56 2.11 -0.50
CA PHE A 645 37.89 0.91 0.27
C PHE A 645 36.92 -0.22 -0.06
N LEU A 646 37.43 -1.44 -0.28
CA LEU A 646 36.60 -2.60 -0.61
C LEU A 646 36.65 -3.67 0.47
N GLY A 647 35.50 -4.33 0.65
CA GLY A 647 35.39 -5.52 1.49
C GLY A 647 34.12 -5.55 2.33
N GLY A 648 33.82 -6.71 2.89
CA GLY A 648 32.66 -6.93 3.75
C GLY A 648 31.31 -6.97 3.02
N TYR A 649 30.25 -7.28 3.77
CA TYR A 649 28.87 -7.30 3.30
C TYR A 649 27.88 -6.94 4.42
N GLY A 650 26.69 -6.46 4.05
CA GLY A 650 25.55 -6.31 4.95
C GLY A 650 25.31 -4.87 5.38
N SER A 651 26.37 -4.12 5.69
CA SER A 651 26.27 -2.73 6.11
C SER A 651 25.73 -1.80 5.04
N ARG A 652 25.16 -0.67 5.45
CA ARG A 652 24.88 0.43 4.52
C ARG A 652 26.19 0.98 3.96
N ARG A 653 26.14 1.61 2.78
CA ARG A 653 27.29 2.32 2.23
C ARG A 653 27.62 3.51 3.15
N ILE A 654 28.88 3.60 3.55
CA ILE A 654 29.43 4.68 4.37
C ILE A 654 30.55 5.31 3.53
N ASN A 655 30.35 6.54 3.06
CA ASN A 655 31.32 7.24 2.23
C ASN A 655 31.83 6.36 1.07
N ASN A 656 33.14 6.11 1.03
CA ASN A 656 33.82 5.34 -0.01
C ASN A 656 34.09 3.88 0.38
N LEU A 657 33.45 3.38 1.45
CA LEU A 657 33.49 1.97 1.84
C LEU A 657 32.49 1.18 0.98
N ILE A 658 33.02 0.38 0.06
CA ILE A 658 32.27 -0.38 -0.95
C ILE A 658 32.24 -1.87 -0.58
N PRO A 659 31.07 -2.47 -0.32
CA PRO A 659 30.96 -3.89 0.00
C PRO A 659 31.55 -4.78 -1.08
N PHE A 660 32.31 -5.81 -0.69
CA PHE A 660 32.93 -6.75 -1.62
C PHE A 660 33.09 -8.14 -0.97
N TYR A 661 32.40 -9.14 -1.53
CA TYR A 661 32.50 -10.54 -1.13
C TYR A 661 33.93 -11.09 -1.22
N GLY A 662 34.24 -12.02 -0.33
CA GLY A 662 35.50 -12.76 -0.27
C GLY A 662 36.60 -12.09 0.56
N TYR A 663 36.37 -10.88 1.07
CA TYR A 663 37.33 -10.07 1.81
C TYR A 663 36.63 -9.40 3.00
N ASP A 664 37.36 -9.18 4.10
CA ASP A 664 36.83 -8.48 5.29
C ASP A 664 36.63 -6.98 4.98
N PHE A 665 35.91 -6.26 5.83
CA PHE A 665 35.77 -4.81 5.71
C PHE A 665 37.15 -4.13 5.69
N ILE A 666 37.30 -3.14 4.79
CA ILE A 666 38.52 -2.31 4.67
C ILE A 666 39.77 -3.19 4.38
N SER A 667 39.69 -4.04 3.35
CA SER A 667 40.80 -4.94 2.99
C SER A 667 41.63 -4.48 1.79
N MET A 668 41.10 -3.57 0.98
CA MET A 668 41.70 -3.10 -0.27
C MET A 668 41.35 -1.63 -0.45
N SER A 669 42.23 -0.83 -1.07
CA SER A 669 41.98 0.58 -1.36
C SER A 669 42.63 1.04 -2.66
N GLY A 670 42.19 2.20 -3.14
CA GLY A 670 42.84 2.98 -4.18
C GLY A 670 42.00 4.19 -4.62
N GLY A 671 42.64 5.15 -5.28
CA GLY A 671 41.99 6.37 -5.78
C GLY A 671 41.06 6.16 -6.99
N SER A 672 41.03 4.95 -7.57
CA SER A 672 40.08 4.59 -8.62
C SER A 672 39.55 3.16 -8.44
N LEU A 673 38.34 2.92 -8.93
CA LEU A 673 37.60 1.67 -8.75
C LEU A 673 36.78 1.31 -10.00
N ILE A 674 36.87 0.06 -10.40
CA ILE A 674 35.88 -0.63 -11.23
C ILE A 674 35.43 -1.88 -10.48
N LYS A 675 34.14 -2.04 -10.23
CA LYS A 675 33.55 -3.24 -9.61
C LYS A 675 32.31 -3.67 -10.38
N VAL A 676 32.13 -4.99 -10.51
CA VAL A 676 30.93 -5.61 -11.05
C VAL A 676 30.48 -6.73 -10.12
N LEU A 677 29.18 -6.85 -9.90
CA LEU A 677 28.54 -7.87 -9.08
C LEU A 677 27.40 -8.50 -9.89
N PHE A 678 27.39 -9.83 -9.97
CA PHE A 678 26.32 -10.62 -10.52
C PHE A 678 25.69 -11.45 -9.41
N GLU A 679 24.37 -11.50 -9.34
CA GLU A 679 23.65 -12.35 -8.42
C GLU A 679 22.54 -13.14 -9.12
N ALA A 680 22.39 -14.38 -8.68
CA ALA A 680 21.32 -15.29 -9.07
C ALA A 680 20.51 -15.62 -7.80
N ASP A 681 19.28 -15.16 -7.76
CA ASP A 681 18.37 -15.28 -6.61
C ASP A 681 17.23 -16.24 -6.96
N TYR A 682 17.06 -17.29 -6.17
CA TYR A 682 15.98 -18.26 -6.31
C TYR A 682 15.03 -18.18 -5.11
N GLU A 683 13.78 -17.78 -5.37
CA GLU A 683 12.73 -17.70 -4.37
C GLU A 683 12.11 -19.09 -4.15
N VAL A 684 12.57 -19.80 -3.11
CA VAL A 684 12.16 -21.18 -2.81
C VAL A 684 10.72 -21.23 -2.32
N PHE A 685 10.39 -20.29 -1.43
CA PHE A 685 9.05 -20.02 -0.91
C PHE A 685 8.82 -18.52 -0.91
N LYS A 686 7.56 -18.06 -0.84
CA LYS A 686 7.22 -16.63 -0.76
C LYS A 686 8.12 -15.93 0.28
N LYS A 687 8.89 -14.90 -0.12
CA LYS A 687 9.82 -14.12 0.75
C LYS A 687 11.08 -14.86 1.26
N ASN A 688 11.44 -16.00 0.69
CA ASN A 688 12.61 -16.79 1.09
C ASN A 688 13.55 -16.98 -0.11
N HIS A 689 14.79 -16.49 0.04
CA HIS A 689 15.73 -16.27 -1.06
C HIS A 689 17.00 -17.09 -0.86
N VAL A 690 17.39 -17.87 -1.88
CA VAL A 690 18.73 -18.45 -1.98
C VAL A 690 19.49 -17.67 -3.03
N VAL A 691 20.56 -16.97 -2.63
CA VAL A 691 21.31 -16.05 -3.49
C VAL A 691 22.73 -16.56 -3.70
N PHE A 692 23.09 -16.73 -4.96
CA PHE A 692 24.47 -16.95 -5.39
C PHE A 692 25.02 -15.64 -5.94
N SER A 693 26.19 -15.22 -5.46
CA SER A 693 26.80 -13.95 -5.84
C SER A 693 28.23 -14.16 -6.34
N ALA A 694 28.62 -13.40 -7.36
CA ALA A 694 29.98 -13.34 -7.88
C ALA A 694 30.34 -11.89 -8.18
N ASN A 695 31.45 -11.40 -7.63
CA ASN A 695 31.94 -10.06 -7.89
C ASN A 695 33.39 -10.04 -8.38
N PHE A 696 33.69 -8.99 -9.12
CA PHE A 696 34.98 -8.74 -9.73
C PHE A 696 35.29 -7.26 -9.53
N ALA A 697 36.50 -6.93 -9.10
CA ALA A 697 36.92 -5.55 -8.98
C ALA A 697 38.36 -5.34 -9.43
N SER A 698 38.66 -4.09 -9.74
CA SER A 698 39.99 -3.55 -9.88
C SER A 698 40.04 -2.20 -9.17
N THR A 699 40.99 -2.04 -8.25
CA THR A 699 41.21 -0.78 -7.53
C THR A 699 42.70 -0.52 -7.40
N GLN A 700 43.09 0.71 -7.72
CA GLN A 700 44.46 1.24 -7.63
C GLN A 700 44.41 2.73 -7.99
N ASP A 701 45.51 3.43 -7.72
CA ASP A 701 45.66 4.82 -8.16
C ASP A 701 45.83 4.92 -9.68
N ASN A 702 45.24 5.95 -10.28
CA ASN A 702 45.34 6.25 -11.71
C ASN A 702 44.95 5.06 -12.63
N LEU A 703 44.02 4.21 -12.19
CA LEU A 703 43.57 3.01 -12.90
C LEU A 703 43.18 3.31 -14.36
N PHE A 704 42.49 4.41 -14.60
CA PHE A 704 41.98 4.80 -15.92
C PHE A 704 43.05 5.39 -16.86
N GLU A 705 44.24 5.69 -16.35
CA GLU A 705 45.38 6.11 -17.18
C GLU A 705 46.12 4.91 -17.80
N GLN A 706 45.88 3.71 -17.27
CA GLN A 706 46.48 2.47 -17.75
C GLN A 706 45.70 1.90 -18.95
N ARG A 707 46.41 1.17 -19.83
CA ARG A 707 45.80 0.51 -21.00
C ARG A 707 45.02 -0.76 -20.67
N ASP A 708 45.30 -1.40 -19.55
CA ASP A 708 44.62 -2.61 -19.08
C ASP A 708 44.15 -2.39 -17.63
N TRP A 709 42.84 -2.32 -17.45
CA TRP A 709 42.23 -2.04 -16.15
C TRP A 709 42.13 -3.27 -15.24
N PHE A 710 42.45 -4.47 -15.73
CA PHE A 710 42.24 -5.72 -14.98
C PHE A 710 43.47 -6.61 -14.88
N SER A 711 44.61 -6.26 -15.48
CA SER A 711 45.81 -7.11 -15.42
C SER A 711 46.53 -7.08 -14.07
N ASN A 712 46.58 -5.92 -13.39
CA ASN A 712 47.50 -5.70 -12.27
C ASN A 712 46.82 -5.73 -10.88
N ALA A 713 45.54 -5.37 -10.78
CA ALA A 713 44.84 -5.19 -9.51
C ALA A 713 43.50 -5.96 -9.43
N ARG A 714 43.45 -7.18 -9.98
CA ARG A 714 42.20 -7.95 -10.10
C ARG A 714 41.83 -8.66 -8.80
N TYR A 715 40.64 -8.38 -8.29
CA TYR A 715 40.04 -9.05 -7.15
C TYR A 715 38.78 -9.79 -7.56
N THR A 716 38.55 -10.96 -6.95
CA THR A 716 37.41 -11.82 -7.21
C THR A 716 36.82 -12.34 -5.91
N GLY A 717 35.51 -12.42 -5.84
CA GLY A 717 34.81 -12.92 -4.66
C GLY A 717 33.52 -13.62 -5.05
N TYR A 718 33.15 -14.58 -4.22
CA TYR A 718 31.96 -15.39 -4.39
C TYR A 718 31.22 -15.47 -3.07
N ALA A 719 29.90 -15.64 -3.13
CA ALA A 719 29.10 -15.91 -1.95
C ALA A 719 27.90 -16.81 -2.27
N VAL A 720 27.48 -17.57 -1.27
CA VAL A 720 26.18 -18.25 -1.24
C VAL A 720 25.47 -17.82 0.03
N GLY A 721 24.22 -17.43 -0.10
CA GLY A 721 23.45 -16.86 1.00
C GLY A 721 22.01 -17.32 1.04
N TYR A 722 21.44 -17.27 2.23
CA TYR A 722 20.03 -17.42 2.47
C TYR A 722 19.47 -16.15 3.12
N GLY A 723 18.36 -15.65 2.60
CA GLY A 723 17.70 -14.44 3.06
C GLY A 723 16.20 -14.66 3.28
N ILE A 724 15.64 -14.08 4.34
CA ILE A 724 14.19 -14.04 4.58
C ILE A 724 13.76 -12.59 4.76
N GLU A 725 12.65 -12.20 4.11
CA GLU A 725 11.99 -10.92 4.38
C GLU A 725 11.06 -11.05 5.59
N THR A 726 11.36 -10.32 6.67
CA THR A 726 10.52 -10.28 7.89
C THR A 726 9.97 -8.87 8.12
N PHE A 727 8.99 -8.74 9.03
CA PHE A 727 8.47 -7.42 9.42
C PHE A 727 9.49 -6.56 10.17
N LEU A 728 10.52 -7.16 10.78
CA LEU A 728 11.62 -6.47 11.47
C LEU A 728 12.77 -6.12 10.52
N GLY A 729 12.62 -6.40 9.23
CA GLY A 729 13.66 -6.26 8.21
C GLY A 729 14.19 -7.63 7.73
N PRO A 730 15.21 -7.64 6.87
CA PRO A 730 15.78 -8.86 6.32
C PRO A 730 16.57 -9.63 7.38
N LEU A 731 16.51 -10.96 7.32
CA LEU A 731 17.46 -11.84 7.99
C LEU A 731 18.29 -12.51 6.91
N GLU A 732 19.58 -12.23 6.86
CA GLU A 732 20.51 -12.81 5.87
C GLU A 732 21.67 -13.51 6.56
N LEU A 733 22.00 -14.69 6.04
CA LEU A 733 23.23 -15.42 6.34
C LEU A 733 23.95 -15.70 5.03
N LYS A 734 25.18 -15.23 4.88
CA LYS A 734 25.99 -15.46 3.67
C LYS A 734 27.34 -16.05 4.02
N TYR A 735 27.72 -17.12 3.35
CA TYR A 735 29.10 -17.58 3.33
C TYR A 735 29.79 -17.02 2.09
N SER A 736 30.92 -16.36 2.28
CA SER A 736 31.67 -15.65 1.25
C SER A 736 33.12 -16.12 1.21
N PHE A 737 33.69 -16.23 0.02
CA PHE A 737 35.08 -16.68 -0.16
C PHE A 737 35.70 -16.06 -1.40
N SER A 738 37.03 -16.00 -1.42
CA SER A 738 37.83 -15.64 -2.59
C SER A 738 38.89 -16.72 -2.83
N PRO A 739 39.16 -17.14 -4.08
CA PRO A 739 40.31 -17.98 -4.39
C PRO A 739 41.67 -17.35 -4.04
N GLN A 740 41.69 -16.03 -3.81
CA GLN A 740 42.88 -15.24 -3.50
C GLN A 740 43.10 -15.11 -1.98
N GLN A 741 42.13 -15.54 -1.17
CA GLN A 741 42.19 -15.57 0.29
C GLN A 741 42.27 -17.01 0.78
N LYS A 742 42.87 -17.21 1.97
CA LYS A 742 43.01 -18.55 2.56
C LYS A 742 41.73 -19.04 3.22
N ASP A 743 40.99 -18.13 3.85
CA ASP A 743 39.82 -18.44 4.66
C ASP A 743 38.57 -17.77 4.08
N GLY A 744 37.42 -18.45 4.23
CA GLY A 744 36.11 -17.86 3.95
C GLY A 744 35.57 -17.09 5.14
N GLN A 745 34.54 -16.29 4.89
CA GLN A 745 33.87 -15.43 5.87
C GLN A 745 32.39 -15.73 5.91
N VAL A 746 31.77 -15.54 7.07
CA VAL A 746 30.33 -15.67 7.26
C VAL A 746 29.79 -14.31 7.67
N PHE A 747 28.91 -13.74 6.87
CA PHE A 747 28.23 -12.49 7.19
C PHE A 747 26.81 -12.76 7.67
N VAL A 748 26.44 -12.11 8.76
CA VAL A 748 25.07 -12.09 9.29
C VAL A 748 24.54 -10.67 9.23
N ASN A 749 23.37 -10.49 8.63
CA ASN A 749 22.64 -9.22 8.63
C ASN A 749 21.24 -9.45 9.21
N ILE A 750 20.85 -8.65 10.20
CA ILE A 750 19.53 -8.73 10.84
C ILE A 750 18.93 -7.34 10.87
N GLY A 751 17.73 -7.20 10.31
CA GLY A 751 16.97 -5.98 10.36
C GLY A 751 17.41 -4.92 9.36
N PHE A 752 16.97 -3.69 9.57
CA PHE A 752 17.08 -2.61 8.58
C PHE A 752 18.49 -2.03 8.52
N LYS A 753 18.89 -1.49 7.37
CA LYS A 753 20.19 -0.83 7.20
C LYS A 753 20.05 0.66 7.53
N PHE A 754 20.57 1.09 8.67
CA PHE A 754 20.57 2.50 9.12
C PHE A 754 21.86 2.89 9.84
#